data_AF-A0A2A2KYN1-F1
#
_entry.id   AF-A0A2A2KYN1-F1
#
_cell.length_a   1.000
_cell.length_b   1.000
_cell.length_c   1.000
_cell.angle_alpha   90.00
_cell.angle_beta   90.00
_cell.angle_gamma   90.00
#
_symmetry.space_group_name_H-M   'P 1'
#
loop_
_entity.id
_entity.type
_entity.pdbx_description
1 polymer ?
#
loop_
_entity_poly.entity_id
_entity_poly.type
_entity_poly.pdbx_seq_one_letter_code
_entity_poly.pdbx_strand_id
1 'polypeptide(L)'
;MLTHSRIKQFLLIGQSFIYLIAFASLYWQIPGLYGERGLLPIATRLKCGSGTPWYQCTLPLLQFGHIHLSLSPSVAYQLLSLCGIALSIVTILLPKSRNILLYLGLYYLYLTAFEAGSTFLWFQWDTLLLESGFLMATLAGFTNSPADSISIFLVNWLVVRLMFASGVVKLQSNCPTWWGLTALDYHYESQCIPSTPAWHFHHMPEWFRKFSVAMTFYIEIYLPPLFLLPLRPLKYFAFANQFTGNYNFFNMHYALLCVAMLEDLFLCRNKWFSRLEWILSILVLGAVTYLFVLHFGIQLDLAKMQINSKIMFDRALFEKGIKIAMTIIIHVALLMFTITALIAAYRIYRHQSPGIRKYLTLVFTGTAATALFFTSFVSFTVLDRNSASRVPEQIKKLHEATREWQLFHSYGLFRQMTGVEGRPEIIVEGSHEPNGPWTPFEFYSKPGDVNQRPIFVAPHQPRLDWQMWFAALGSYHHNPFFLSLVHHLLRNSSDVVRLMKNYPFNDKEKPLKFVKAQLYHYRFSPPTEKKAWWTRAAQEEYLAPLSKDAPALVDYLKQNRLFVEKPNEYKNGEFGKVLRKLHRYVYSIDQTQFVWAEMAQSKEKRVGRWYFGGLASAGAACCTHPLDLLKVHLQTQQQGKMTITQMCSKIFKSDGFMGFYNGLSASLLRQLTYSTTRFGIYETVKAQIGSDANLPFYQKALLAGFSGACGGLVGTPGDLINVRMQNDMKVPLAERRNYKHALDGLVRISREEGMSKLFNGATMATSRAILMTIGQLSFYDQIKQMLIQSGYAKDNLATHFFSSFCAATIATAITQPLDVMKTRMMNASPGQFSGIMGCFVYTAKLGPMGFFKGFIPAWVRLAPHTVLMFIFFEQLRMNFGYFKESKKE
;
A
#
# COMPACT_ATOMS: atom_id res chain seq x y z
N MET A 1 -9.85 -18.15 -0.31
CA MET A 1 -8.79 -19.11 0.04
C MET A 1 -7.80 -19.20 -1.11
N LEU A 2 -6.58 -18.75 -0.90
CA LEU A 2 -5.48 -18.85 -1.86
C LEU A 2 -4.86 -20.25 -1.74
N THR A 3 -4.73 -21.00 -2.82
CA THR A 3 -3.96 -22.25 -2.80
C THR A 3 -2.48 -21.93 -2.63
N HIS A 4 -1.70 -22.83 -2.03
CA HIS A 4 -0.25 -22.70 -1.84
C HIS A 4 0.49 -22.19 -3.10
N SER A 5 0.11 -22.70 -4.28
CA SER A 5 0.64 -22.24 -5.57
C SER A 5 0.33 -20.76 -5.87
N ARG A 6 -0.85 -20.26 -5.48
CA ARG A 6 -1.21 -18.83 -5.67
C ARG A 6 -0.40 -17.91 -4.77
N ILE A 7 -0.12 -18.30 -3.52
CA ILE A 7 0.70 -17.52 -2.60
C ILE A 7 2.13 -17.41 -3.14
N LYS A 8 2.72 -18.54 -3.54
CA LYS A 8 4.03 -18.56 -4.22
C LYS A 8 4.06 -17.61 -5.42
N GLN A 9 3.10 -17.71 -6.33
CA GLN A 9 3.07 -16.84 -7.51
C GLN A 9 2.87 -15.36 -7.15
N PHE A 10 2.07 -15.05 -6.14
CA PHE A 10 1.89 -13.68 -5.66
C PHE A 10 3.17 -13.10 -5.08
N LEU A 11 3.88 -13.85 -4.23
CA LEU A 11 5.17 -13.45 -3.65
C LEU A 11 6.21 -13.19 -4.73
N LEU A 12 6.33 -14.12 -5.69
CA LEU A 12 7.27 -14.01 -6.81
C LEU A 12 6.97 -12.78 -7.68
N ILE A 13 5.71 -12.60 -8.12
CA ILE A 13 5.31 -11.44 -8.93
C ILE A 13 5.52 -10.12 -8.16
N GLY A 14 5.10 -10.08 -6.89
CA GLY A 14 5.26 -8.90 -6.06
C GLY A 14 6.73 -8.53 -5.87
N GLN A 15 7.61 -9.52 -5.68
CA GLN A 15 9.04 -9.26 -5.54
C GLN A 15 9.62 -8.66 -6.82
N SER A 16 9.27 -9.21 -7.98
CA SER A 16 9.68 -8.65 -9.27
C SER A 16 9.17 -7.23 -9.46
N PHE A 17 7.95 -6.94 -9.02
CA PHE A 17 7.38 -5.58 -9.06
C PHE A 17 8.16 -4.60 -8.17
N ILE A 18 8.62 -5.03 -7.00
CA ILE A 18 9.44 -4.18 -6.14
C ILE A 18 10.83 -3.96 -6.73
N TYR A 19 11.45 -5.00 -7.31
CA TYR A 19 12.69 -4.82 -8.07
C TYR A 19 12.51 -3.86 -9.24
N LEU A 20 11.40 -3.95 -9.98
CA LEU A 20 11.08 -3.03 -11.08
C LEU A 20 11.08 -1.58 -10.58
N ILE A 21 10.36 -1.29 -9.49
CA ILE A 21 10.31 0.04 -8.88
C ILE A 21 11.69 0.48 -8.40
N ALA A 22 12.44 -0.39 -7.70
CA ALA A 22 13.73 -0.04 -7.14
C ALA A 22 14.76 0.29 -8.25
N PHE A 23 14.83 -0.52 -9.31
CA PHE A 23 15.69 -0.24 -10.45
C PHE A 23 15.22 0.97 -11.27
N ALA A 24 13.92 1.16 -11.48
CA ALA A 24 13.39 2.34 -12.18
C ALA A 24 13.70 3.64 -11.43
N SER A 25 13.47 3.65 -10.10
CA SER A 25 13.78 4.77 -9.23
C SER A 25 15.28 5.10 -9.22
N LEU A 26 16.13 4.07 -9.20
CA LEU A 26 17.58 4.24 -9.31
C LEU A 26 17.99 4.74 -10.69
N TYR A 27 17.50 4.13 -11.78
CA TYR A 27 17.88 4.42 -13.16
C TYR A 27 17.78 5.91 -13.49
N TRP A 28 16.68 6.57 -13.08
CA TRP A 28 16.50 8.00 -13.29
C TRP A 28 17.58 8.83 -12.59
N GLN A 29 18.02 8.44 -11.40
CA GLN A 29 18.96 9.23 -10.59
C GLN A 29 20.45 8.99 -10.94
N ILE A 30 20.78 7.98 -11.75
CA ILE A 30 22.17 7.56 -11.98
C ILE A 30 23.08 8.67 -12.51
N PRO A 31 22.73 9.47 -13.54
CA PRO A 31 23.67 10.47 -14.05
C PRO A 31 24.04 11.53 -13.02
N GLY A 32 23.06 12.03 -12.27
CA GLY A 32 23.29 13.04 -11.24
C GLY A 32 24.04 12.49 -10.02
N LEU A 33 23.74 11.26 -9.60
CA LEU A 33 24.38 10.66 -8.42
C LEU A 33 25.75 10.06 -8.72
N TYR A 34 25.89 9.39 -9.86
CA TYR A 34 27.01 8.48 -10.15
C TYR A 34 27.65 8.67 -11.53
N GLY A 35 27.18 9.67 -12.28
CA GLY A 35 27.79 10.07 -13.55
C GLY A 35 29.24 10.52 -13.38
N GLU A 36 29.96 10.64 -14.50
CA GLU A 36 31.33 11.18 -14.50
C GLU A 36 31.40 12.62 -13.94
N ARG A 37 30.28 13.35 -14.02
CA ARG A 37 30.06 14.67 -13.42
C ARG A 37 28.97 14.64 -12.34
N GLY A 38 28.74 13.47 -11.75
CA GLY A 38 27.76 13.27 -10.68
C GLY A 38 28.38 13.43 -9.29
N LEU A 39 27.55 13.36 -8.25
CA LEU A 39 27.97 13.58 -6.86
C LEU A 39 29.05 12.61 -6.36
N LEU A 40 28.93 11.33 -6.73
CA LEU A 40 29.83 10.23 -6.38
C LEU A 40 30.20 9.46 -7.66
N PRO A 41 31.13 9.95 -8.49
CA PRO A 41 31.46 9.33 -9.77
C PRO A 41 31.91 7.88 -9.60
N ILE A 42 31.25 6.92 -10.28
CA ILE A 42 31.61 5.49 -10.16
C ILE A 42 33.00 5.19 -10.72
N ALA A 43 33.45 5.96 -11.70
CA ALA A 43 34.76 5.77 -12.32
C ALA A 43 35.92 5.84 -11.30
N THR A 44 35.79 6.61 -10.22
CA THR A 44 36.84 6.71 -9.19
C THR A 44 36.88 5.50 -8.25
N ARG A 45 35.84 4.66 -8.27
CA ARG A 45 35.70 3.46 -7.42
C ARG A 45 36.06 2.16 -8.14
N LEU A 46 36.03 2.14 -9.48
CA LEU A 46 36.44 0.98 -10.26
C LEU A 46 37.96 0.84 -10.23
N LYS A 47 38.44 -0.10 -9.42
CA LYS A 47 39.86 -0.49 -9.36
C LYS A 47 40.04 -1.87 -9.97
N CYS A 48 41.00 -1.97 -10.88
CA CYS A 48 41.46 -3.22 -11.49
C CYS A 48 42.98 -3.10 -11.66
N GLY A 49 43.73 -4.09 -11.17
CA GLY A 49 45.19 -4.09 -11.30
C GLY A 49 45.59 -4.34 -12.76
N SER A 50 46.77 -3.90 -13.16
CA SER A 50 47.33 -4.25 -14.48
C SER A 50 47.51 -5.76 -14.57
N GLY A 51 46.76 -6.42 -15.45
CA GLY A 51 46.83 -7.87 -15.67
C GLY A 51 45.86 -8.73 -14.83
N THR A 52 45.06 -8.15 -13.92
CA THR A 52 44.03 -8.91 -13.19
C THR A 52 42.79 -9.12 -14.06
N PRO A 53 42.25 -10.35 -14.15
CA PRO A 53 41.00 -10.61 -14.86
C PRO A 53 39.83 -9.80 -14.29
N TRP A 54 38.92 -9.35 -15.16
CA TRP A 54 37.80 -8.47 -14.78
C TRP A 54 36.91 -9.02 -13.65
N TYR A 55 36.79 -10.35 -13.52
CA TYR A 55 35.98 -11.00 -12.50
C TYR A 55 36.59 -10.97 -11.09
N GLN A 56 37.88 -10.68 -10.97
CA GLN A 56 38.58 -10.46 -9.69
C GLN A 56 38.67 -8.97 -9.33
N CYS A 57 38.24 -8.08 -10.23
CA CYS A 57 38.27 -6.65 -10.01
C CYS A 57 37.06 -6.18 -9.20
N THR A 58 37.18 -5.01 -8.57
CA THR A 58 36.07 -4.39 -7.84
C THR A 58 34.89 -4.13 -8.77
N LEU A 59 33.68 -4.52 -8.35
CA LEU A 59 32.43 -4.47 -9.14
C LEU A 59 32.55 -5.15 -10.52
N PRO A 60 32.73 -6.50 -10.55
CA PRO A 60 32.99 -7.27 -11.77
C PRO A 60 32.03 -6.99 -12.94
N LEU A 61 30.74 -6.87 -12.67
CA LEU A 61 29.73 -6.69 -13.71
C LEU A 61 29.80 -5.31 -14.37
N LEU A 62 30.18 -4.28 -13.61
CA LEU A 62 30.44 -2.96 -14.18
C LEU A 62 31.76 -2.92 -14.93
N GLN A 63 32.79 -3.63 -14.44
CA GLN A 63 34.06 -3.82 -15.16
C GLN A 63 33.84 -4.56 -16.48
N PHE A 64 32.97 -5.55 -16.52
CA PHE A 64 32.60 -6.25 -17.75
C PHE A 64 32.01 -5.28 -18.78
N GLY A 65 31.03 -4.46 -18.39
CA GLY A 65 30.47 -3.44 -19.27
C GLY A 65 31.49 -2.38 -19.69
N HIS A 66 32.42 -2.04 -18.81
CA HIS A 66 33.48 -1.08 -19.09
C HIS A 66 34.51 -1.61 -20.10
N ILE A 67 35.04 -2.81 -19.87
CA ILE A 67 36.14 -3.40 -20.65
C ILE A 67 35.63 -4.03 -21.94
N HIS A 68 34.57 -4.85 -21.88
CA HIS A 68 34.10 -5.62 -23.05
C HIS A 68 33.13 -4.84 -23.94
N LEU A 69 32.28 -4.00 -23.36
CA LEU A 69 31.32 -3.20 -24.13
C LEU A 69 31.82 -1.77 -24.42
N SER A 70 33.03 -1.42 -23.97
CA SER A 70 33.62 -0.07 -24.12
C SER A 70 32.68 1.04 -23.64
N LEU A 71 31.90 0.79 -22.59
CA LEU A 71 30.97 1.75 -22.00
C LEU A 71 31.68 2.57 -20.90
N SER A 72 31.31 3.84 -20.77
CA SER A 72 31.67 4.59 -19.56
C SER A 72 31.06 3.93 -18.32
N PRO A 73 31.74 3.92 -17.16
CA PRO A 73 31.24 3.32 -15.92
C PRO A 73 29.80 3.70 -15.54
N SER A 74 29.45 4.97 -15.71
CA SER A 74 28.09 5.49 -15.46
C SER A 74 27.03 4.90 -16.41
N VAL A 75 27.35 4.74 -17.70
CA VAL A 75 26.45 4.11 -18.69
C VAL A 75 26.39 2.59 -18.49
N ALA A 76 27.46 1.94 -18.05
CA ALA A 76 27.42 0.54 -17.64
C ALA A 76 26.46 0.34 -16.45
N TYR A 77 26.44 1.28 -15.50
CA TYR A 77 25.49 1.23 -14.38
C TYR A 77 24.04 1.48 -14.79
N GLN A 78 23.81 2.38 -15.76
CA GLN A 78 22.50 2.56 -16.40
C GLN A 78 22.04 1.28 -17.09
N LEU A 79 22.91 0.62 -17.85
CA LEU A 79 22.61 -0.65 -18.52
C LEU A 79 22.26 -1.74 -17.50
N LEU A 80 23.01 -1.83 -16.40
CA LEU A 80 22.71 -2.75 -15.30
C LEU A 80 21.29 -2.54 -14.75
N SER A 81 20.89 -1.29 -14.53
CA SER A 81 19.54 -0.96 -14.04
C SER A 81 18.46 -1.27 -15.08
N LEU A 82 18.72 -1.02 -16.36
CA LEU A 82 17.80 -1.40 -17.46
C LEU A 82 17.65 -2.92 -17.59
N CYS A 83 18.73 -3.69 -17.42
CA CYS A 83 18.68 -5.15 -17.37
C CYS A 83 17.82 -5.62 -16.18
N GLY A 84 17.96 -4.99 -15.01
CA GLY A 84 17.10 -5.24 -13.85
C GLY A 84 15.62 -4.98 -14.14
N ILE A 85 15.30 -3.82 -14.74
CA ILE A 85 13.93 -3.46 -15.17
C ILE A 85 13.38 -4.50 -16.15
N ALA A 86 14.14 -4.85 -17.19
CA ALA A 86 13.73 -5.80 -18.21
C ALA A 86 13.46 -7.20 -17.63
N LEU A 87 14.37 -7.71 -16.78
CA LEU A 87 14.20 -8.99 -16.11
C LEU A 87 13.00 -8.99 -15.16
N SER A 88 12.75 -7.89 -14.44
CA SER A 88 11.55 -7.75 -13.62
C SER A 88 10.27 -7.79 -14.45
N ILE A 89 10.22 -7.08 -15.58
CA ILE A 89 9.07 -7.11 -16.49
C ILE A 89 8.85 -8.52 -17.05
N VAL A 90 9.91 -9.19 -17.49
CA VAL A 90 9.85 -10.56 -18.01
C VAL A 90 9.28 -11.52 -16.95
N THR A 91 9.76 -11.45 -15.71
CA THR A 91 9.28 -12.30 -14.60
C THR A 91 7.85 -12.00 -14.17
N ILE A 92 7.39 -10.74 -14.30
CA ILE A 92 5.99 -10.37 -14.09
C ILE A 92 5.10 -10.95 -15.20
N LEU A 93 5.46 -10.73 -16.47
CA LEU A 93 4.61 -11.07 -17.62
C LEU A 93 4.60 -12.55 -17.98
N LEU A 94 5.74 -13.24 -17.85
CA LEU A 94 5.91 -14.61 -18.33
C LEU A 94 6.05 -15.59 -17.15
N PRO A 95 5.02 -16.42 -16.85
CA PRO A 95 5.08 -17.39 -15.75
C PRO A 95 6.24 -18.39 -15.86
N LYS A 96 6.64 -18.78 -17.08
CA LYS A 96 7.75 -19.72 -17.33
C LYS A 96 9.13 -19.16 -16.91
N SER A 97 9.26 -17.84 -16.83
CA SER A 97 10.51 -17.18 -16.46
C SER A 97 10.72 -17.08 -14.94
N ARG A 98 9.73 -17.48 -14.12
CA ARG A 98 9.82 -17.42 -12.65
C ARG A 98 10.61 -18.62 -12.09
N ASN A 99 11.90 -18.66 -12.39
CA ASN A 99 12.82 -19.72 -11.97
C ASN A 99 13.97 -19.17 -11.12
N ILE A 100 14.67 -20.05 -10.41
CA ILE A 100 15.78 -19.69 -9.51
C ILE A 100 16.87 -18.85 -10.20
N LEU A 101 17.22 -19.13 -11.46
CA LEU A 101 18.30 -18.44 -12.16
C LEU A 101 17.97 -16.97 -12.39
N LEU A 102 16.74 -16.66 -12.80
CA LEU A 102 16.33 -15.27 -13.05
C LEU A 102 16.20 -14.46 -11.76
N TYR A 103 15.76 -15.07 -10.66
CA TYR A 103 15.72 -14.39 -9.36
C TYR A 103 17.13 -14.20 -8.74
N LEU A 104 18.04 -15.16 -8.91
CA LEU A 104 19.45 -14.98 -8.57
C LEU A 104 20.10 -13.88 -9.43
N GLY A 105 19.74 -13.81 -10.71
CA GLY A 105 20.16 -12.75 -11.62
C GLY A 105 19.68 -11.37 -11.16
N LEU A 106 18.39 -11.23 -10.82
CA LEU A 106 17.83 -9.99 -10.26
C LEU A 106 18.52 -9.58 -8.95
N TYR A 107 18.72 -10.55 -8.05
CA TYR A 107 19.44 -10.34 -6.80
C TYR A 107 20.89 -9.90 -7.04
N TYR A 108 21.63 -10.54 -7.94
CA TYR A 108 23.03 -10.19 -8.21
C TYR A 108 23.17 -8.82 -8.90
N LEU A 109 22.24 -8.47 -9.80
CA LEU A 109 22.16 -7.13 -10.37
C LEU A 109 21.93 -6.09 -9.27
N TYR A 110 21.01 -6.34 -8.34
CA TYR A 110 20.74 -5.41 -7.25
C TYR A 110 21.87 -5.34 -6.24
N LEU A 111 22.55 -6.46 -5.97
CA LEU A 111 23.75 -6.51 -5.11
C LEU A 111 24.87 -5.64 -5.69
N THR A 112 25.14 -5.80 -6.99
CA THR A 112 26.11 -4.95 -7.71
C THR A 112 25.69 -3.48 -7.63
N ALA A 113 24.39 -3.18 -7.80
CA ALA A 113 23.89 -1.82 -7.67
C ALA A 113 24.08 -1.26 -6.26
N PHE A 114 23.80 -2.05 -5.23
CA PHE A 114 23.92 -1.69 -3.82
C PHE A 114 25.38 -1.37 -3.45
N GLU A 115 26.33 -2.22 -3.85
CA GLU A 115 27.76 -2.01 -3.64
C GLU A 115 28.27 -0.76 -4.39
N ALA A 116 27.87 -0.60 -5.65
CA ALA A 116 28.20 0.56 -6.46
C ALA A 116 27.58 1.85 -5.91
N GLY A 117 26.41 1.78 -5.26
CA GLY A 117 25.71 2.95 -4.77
C GLY A 117 26.21 3.51 -3.44
N SER A 118 26.77 2.67 -2.56
CA SER A 118 27.33 3.09 -1.27
C SER A 118 26.37 4.01 -0.48
N THR A 119 26.79 5.24 -0.18
CA THR A 119 26.08 6.23 0.64
C THR A 119 24.61 6.42 0.24
N PHE A 120 24.25 6.33 -1.04
CA PHE A 120 22.85 6.52 -1.47
C PHE A 120 22.04 5.21 -1.58
N LEU A 121 22.65 4.04 -1.38
CA LEU A 121 21.97 2.73 -1.42
C LEU A 121 22.11 1.90 -0.13
N TRP A 122 22.95 2.27 0.82
CA TRP A 122 23.14 1.56 2.09
C TRP A 122 22.05 1.85 3.14
N PHE A 123 20.78 1.75 2.74
CA PHE A 123 19.65 1.88 3.65
C PHE A 123 19.04 0.52 4.01
N GLN A 124 18.33 0.46 5.15
CA GLN A 124 17.81 -0.81 5.68
C GLN A 124 16.76 -1.49 4.79
N TRP A 125 16.05 -0.74 3.95
CA TRP A 125 15.10 -1.34 2.98
C TRP A 125 15.79 -1.88 1.73
N ASP A 126 16.96 -1.36 1.37
CA ASP A 126 17.78 -1.92 0.29
C ASP A 126 18.42 -3.24 0.74
N THR A 127 18.90 -3.31 1.99
CA THR A 127 19.39 -4.56 2.59
C THR A 127 18.27 -5.60 2.74
N LEU A 128 17.06 -5.16 3.13
CA LEU A 128 15.89 -6.04 3.18
C LEU A 128 15.53 -6.59 1.80
N LEU A 129 15.63 -5.78 0.74
CA LEU A 129 15.36 -6.19 -0.64
C LEU A 129 16.37 -7.24 -1.13
N LEU A 130 17.64 -7.13 -0.72
CA LEU A 130 18.68 -8.14 -0.99
C LEU A 130 18.39 -9.46 -0.28
N GLU A 131 18.17 -9.42 1.04
CA GLU A 131 17.90 -10.60 1.85
C GLU A 131 16.63 -11.32 1.38
N SER A 132 15.52 -10.60 1.19
CA SER A 132 14.27 -11.16 0.69
C SER A 132 14.37 -11.62 -0.76
N GLY A 133 15.11 -10.90 -1.60
CA GLY A 133 15.36 -11.24 -2.99
C GLY A 133 16.05 -12.59 -3.14
N PHE A 134 17.05 -12.86 -2.29
CA PHE A 134 17.71 -14.16 -2.23
C PHE A 134 16.76 -15.27 -1.76
N LEU A 135 15.94 -15.01 -0.73
CA LEU A 135 14.91 -15.96 -0.28
C LEU A 135 13.85 -16.25 -1.37
N MET A 136 13.50 -15.27 -2.20
CA MET A 136 12.57 -15.48 -3.32
C MET A 136 13.19 -16.36 -4.41
N ALA A 137 14.51 -16.37 -4.58
CA ALA A 137 15.17 -17.28 -5.50
C ALA A 137 15.04 -18.75 -5.06
N THR A 138 15.14 -19.04 -3.75
CA THR A 138 14.91 -20.39 -3.21
C THR A 138 13.44 -20.80 -3.32
N LEU A 139 12.50 -19.86 -3.23
CA LEU A 139 11.07 -20.09 -3.46
C LEU A 139 10.73 -20.33 -4.93
N ALA A 140 11.36 -19.61 -5.87
CA ALA A 140 11.15 -19.81 -7.30
C ALA A 140 11.49 -21.26 -7.69
N GLY A 141 12.66 -21.73 -7.25
CA GLY A 141 13.12 -23.10 -7.43
C GLY A 141 13.22 -23.52 -8.90
N PHE A 142 13.35 -24.83 -9.14
CA PHE A 142 13.37 -25.42 -10.49
C PHE A 142 11.99 -25.97 -10.91
N THR A 143 11.21 -26.46 -9.94
CA THR A 143 9.88 -27.04 -10.16
C THR A 143 8.96 -26.73 -8.99
N ASN A 144 7.65 -26.73 -9.21
CA ASN A 144 6.69 -26.65 -8.11
C ASN A 144 6.81 -27.92 -7.25
N SER A 145 7.17 -27.75 -5.99
CA SER A 145 7.45 -28.83 -5.05
C SER A 145 6.85 -28.52 -3.69
N PRO A 146 6.43 -29.53 -2.90
CA PRO A 146 6.07 -29.33 -1.49
C PRO A 146 7.18 -28.69 -0.65
N ALA A 147 8.42 -28.67 -1.14
CA ALA A 147 9.54 -27.99 -0.50
C ALA A 147 9.41 -26.45 -0.46
N ASP A 148 8.54 -25.88 -1.30
CA ASP A 148 8.23 -24.45 -1.32
C ASP A 148 7.77 -23.92 0.07
N SER A 149 7.06 -24.73 0.87
CA SER A 149 6.65 -24.37 2.24
C SER A 149 7.84 -24.07 3.16
N ILE A 150 9.00 -24.69 2.92
CA ILE A 150 10.23 -24.41 3.68
C ILE A 150 10.75 -23.00 3.33
N SER A 151 10.76 -22.64 2.05
CA SER A 151 11.18 -21.31 1.60
C SER A 151 10.22 -20.21 2.08
N ILE A 152 8.90 -20.46 2.07
CA ILE A 152 7.91 -19.50 2.60
C ILE A 152 8.09 -19.33 4.12
N PHE A 153 8.43 -20.40 4.85
CA PHE A 153 8.77 -20.28 6.27
C PHE A 153 9.96 -19.34 6.51
N LEU A 154 11.00 -19.39 5.67
CA LEU A 154 12.13 -18.45 5.79
C LEU A 154 11.72 -16.99 5.57
N VAL A 155 10.78 -16.74 4.65
CA VAL A 155 10.21 -15.41 4.44
C VAL A 155 9.43 -14.95 5.68
N ASN A 156 8.63 -15.84 6.28
CA ASN A 156 7.95 -15.55 7.55
C ASN A 156 8.95 -15.26 8.67
N TRP A 157 10.03 -16.04 8.76
CA TRP A 157 11.11 -15.84 9.74
C TRP A 157 11.80 -14.49 9.55
N LEU A 158 12.04 -14.05 8.30
CA LEU A 158 12.56 -12.72 8.01
C LEU A 158 11.64 -11.61 8.55
N VAL A 159 10.31 -11.72 8.34
CA VAL A 159 9.34 -10.75 8.85
C VAL A 159 9.36 -10.70 10.39
N VAL A 160 9.46 -11.85 11.05
CA VAL A 160 9.58 -11.92 12.52
C VAL A 160 10.84 -11.20 12.99
N ARG A 161 11.99 -11.48 12.38
CA ARG A 161 13.27 -10.82 12.73
C ARG A 161 13.19 -9.31 12.52
N LEU A 162 12.68 -8.88 11.37
CA LEU A 162 12.53 -7.46 11.02
C LEU A 162 11.70 -6.70 12.05
N MET A 163 10.49 -7.19 12.36
CA MET A 163 9.56 -6.50 13.27
C MET A 163 10.04 -6.56 14.71
N PHE A 164 10.42 -7.75 15.19
CA PHE A 164 10.87 -7.96 16.56
C PHE A 164 12.12 -7.15 16.88
N ALA A 165 13.13 -7.20 16.01
CA ALA A 165 14.34 -6.40 16.20
C ALA A 165 14.03 -4.90 16.20
N SER A 166 13.17 -4.43 15.26
CA SER A 166 12.80 -3.01 15.17
C SER A 166 12.09 -2.48 16.42
N GLY A 167 11.29 -3.30 17.10
CA GLY A 167 10.64 -2.92 18.37
C GLY A 167 11.57 -2.98 19.57
N VAL A 168 12.36 -4.05 19.68
CA VAL A 168 13.26 -4.27 20.83
C VAL A 168 14.34 -3.20 20.90
N VAL A 169 14.94 -2.80 19.77
CA VAL A 169 16.02 -1.81 19.79
C VAL A 169 15.56 -0.44 20.31
N LYS A 170 14.28 -0.08 20.12
CA LYS A 170 13.71 1.22 20.55
C LYS A 170 13.70 1.36 22.07
N LEU A 171 13.39 0.29 22.80
CA LEU A 171 13.46 0.28 24.26
C LEU A 171 14.90 0.08 24.75
N GLN A 172 15.72 -0.73 24.05
CA GLN A 172 17.14 -0.92 24.37
C GLN A 172 18.00 0.33 24.16
N SER A 173 17.53 1.32 23.42
CA SER A 173 18.27 2.57 23.19
C SER A 173 18.30 3.50 24.40
N ASN A 174 17.49 3.22 25.42
CA ASN A 174 17.28 4.07 26.60
C ASN A 174 16.83 5.50 26.24
N CYS A 175 16.18 5.67 25.09
CA CYS A 175 15.66 6.97 24.68
C CYS A 175 14.45 7.35 25.57
N PRO A 176 14.48 8.51 26.25
CA PRO A 176 13.39 8.93 27.15
C PRO A 176 12.03 9.03 26.45
N THR A 177 12.00 9.37 25.15
CA THR A 177 10.74 9.52 24.40
C THR A 177 10.05 8.19 24.11
N TRP A 178 10.81 7.12 23.88
CA TRP A 178 10.26 5.77 23.73
C TRP A 178 9.73 5.24 25.08
N TRP A 179 10.49 5.44 26.16
CA TRP A 179 10.07 5.04 27.51
C TRP A 179 8.91 5.88 28.06
N GLY A 180 8.82 7.15 27.67
CA GLY A 180 7.74 8.07 28.04
C GLY A 180 6.48 7.97 27.15
N LEU A 181 6.48 7.12 26.12
CA LEU A 181 5.42 7.02 25.11
C LEU A 181 5.17 8.32 24.33
N THR A 182 6.13 9.24 24.27
CA THR A 182 6.04 10.53 23.55
C THR A 182 6.77 10.52 22.20
N ALA A 183 7.32 9.37 21.80
CA ALA A 183 8.06 9.21 20.55
C ALA A 183 7.31 9.72 19.31
N LEU A 184 5.99 9.45 19.20
CA LEU A 184 5.19 9.92 18.07
C LEU A 184 4.86 11.42 18.10
N ASP A 185 5.12 12.12 19.21
CA ASP A 185 5.03 13.58 19.23
C ASP A 185 6.07 14.19 18.27
N TYR A 186 7.22 13.53 18.10
CA TYR A 186 8.31 13.99 17.23
C TYR A 186 8.37 13.24 15.90
N HIS A 187 8.10 11.92 15.90
CA HIS A 187 8.30 11.08 14.71
C HIS A 187 7.56 11.55 13.46
N TYR A 188 6.32 12.05 13.61
CA TYR A 188 5.52 12.49 12.46
C TYR A 188 6.17 13.68 11.72
N GLU A 189 6.85 14.58 12.44
CA GLU A 189 7.56 15.71 11.84
C GLU A 189 8.99 15.35 11.43
N SER A 190 9.67 14.47 12.18
CA SER A 190 11.09 14.15 11.98
C SER A 190 11.37 13.06 10.93
N GLN A 191 10.35 12.39 10.40
CA GLN A 191 10.44 11.44 9.27
C GLN A 191 11.28 11.99 8.10
N CYS A 192 12.21 11.23 7.51
CA CYS A 192 13.05 11.72 6.39
C CYS A 192 12.24 12.43 5.29
N ILE A 193 11.11 11.83 4.87
CA ILE A 193 10.15 12.44 3.94
C ILE A 193 8.74 12.35 4.57
N PRO A 194 8.29 13.41 5.26
CA PRO A 194 7.00 13.40 5.95
C PRO A 194 5.86 13.40 4.92
N SER A 195 4.79 12.66 5.23
CA SER A 195 3.60 12.61 4.38
C SER A 195 2.56 13.66 4.82
N THR A 196 1.64 14.04 3.94
CA THR A 196 0.55 14.97 4.30
C THR A 196 -0.27 14.49 5.50
N PRO A 197 -0.63 13.19 5.63
CA PRO A 197 -1.29 12.69 6.84
C PRO A 197 -0.48 12.86 8.13
N ALA A 198 0.85 12.91 8.07
CA ALA A 198 1.70 13.04 9.25
C ALA A 198 1.42 14.34 10.02
N TRP A 199 1.18 15.45 9.31
CA TRP A 199 0.78 16.73 9.91
C TRP A 199 -0.54 16.60 10.69
N HIS A 200 -1.52 15.88 10.13
CA HIS A 200 -2.80 15.64 10.80
C HIS A 200 -2.66 14.76 12.05
N PHE A 201 -1.85 13.70 11.97
CA PHE A 201 -1.61 12.81 13.11
C PHE A 201 -0.79 13.45 14.21
N HIS A 202 0.13 14.35 13.87
CA HIS A 202 0.90 15.13 14.84
C HIS A 202 -0.01 15.99 15.74
N HIS A 203 -1.05 16.60 15.16
CA HIS A 203 -2.02 17.42 15.89
C HIS A 203 -3.15 16.65 16.58
N MET A 204 -3.14 15.31 16.56
CA MET A 204 -4.11 14.50 17.31
C MET A 204 -3.90 14.63 18.82
N PRO A 205 -4.91 14.38 19.67
CA PRO A 205 -4.76 14.48 21.12
C PRO A 205 -3.61 13.64 21.69
N GLU A 206 -2.98 14.11 22.76
CA GLU A 206 -1.82 13.47 23.39
C GLU A 206 -2.08 12.00 23.78
N TRP A 207 -3.26 11.72 24.34
CA TRP A 207 -3.65 10.35 24.71
C TRP A 207 -3.64 9.40 23.50
N PHE A 208 -4.03 9.89 22.32
CA PHE A 208 -4.05 9.11 21.09
C PHE A 208 -2.63 8.81 20.60
N ARG A 209 -1.73 9.80 20.67
CA ARG A 209 -0.32 9.63 20.26
C ARG A 209 0.43 8.70 21.21
N LYS A 210 0.23 8.84 22.53
CA LYS A 210 0.78 7.91 23.56
C LYS A 210 0.29 6.48 23.35
N PHE A 211 -1.01 6.30 23.14
CA PHE A 211 -1.58 5.00 22.83
C PHE A 211 -1.03 4.43 21.51
N SER A 212 -0.83 5.27 20.50
CA SER A 212 -0.25 4.86 19.21
C SER A 212 1.21 4.39 19.34
N VAL A 213 1.99 4.98 20.25
CA VAL A 213 3.34 4.48 20.59
C VAL A 213 3.25 3.10 21.25
N ALA A 214 2.35 2.92 22.22
CA ALA A 214 2.12 1.62 22.84
C ALA A 214 1.69 0.56 21.80
N MET A 215 0.79 0.92 20.88
CA MET A 215 0.37 0.04 19.78
C MET A 215 1.51 -0.29 18.81
N THR A 216 2.47 0.61 18.61
CA THR A 216 3.69 0.29 17.83
C THR A 216 4.47 -0.82 18.51
N PHE A 217 4.64 -0.80 19.84
CA PHE A 217 5.28 -1.90 20.56
C PHE A 217 4.44 -3.20 20.54
N TYR A 218 3.12 -3.11 20.58
CA TYR A 218 2.26 -4.29 20.38
C TYR A 218 2.54 -4.96 19.04
N ILE A 219 2.56 -4.17 17.96
CA ILE A 219 2.76 -4.65 16.60
C ILE A 219 4.20 -5.14 16.35
N GLU A 220 5.19 -4.50 16.95
CA GLU A 220 6.61 -4.82 16.73
C GLU A 220 7.19 -5.84 17.70
N ILE A 221 6.65 -6.00 18.92
CA ILE A 221 7.23 -6.92 19.94
C ILE A 221 6.31 -8.12 20.20
N TYR A 222 5.01 -7.88 20.39
CA TYR A 222 4.07 -8.92 20.85
C TYR A 222 3.48 -9.74 19.71
N LEU A 223 3.13 -9.10 18.58
CA LEU A 223 2.58 -9.79 17.42
C LEU A 223 3.60 -10.67 16.66
N PRO A 224 4.87 -10.28 16.43
CA PRO A 224 5.73 -11.04 15.53
C PRO A 224 6.01 -12.49 15.94
N PRO A 225 6.23 -12.83 17.22
CA PRO A 225 6.39 -14.23 17.65
C PRO A 225 5.21 -15.13 17.25
N LEU A 226 4.00 -14.55 17.17
CA LEU A 226 2.78 -15.26 16.82
C LEU A 226 2.74 -15.68 15.34
N PHE A 227 3.59 -15.09 14.49
CA PHE A 227 3.63 -15.40 13.06
C PHE A 227 4.19 -16.81 12.81
N LEU A 228 4.94 -17.35 13.77
CA LEU A 228 5.48 -18.71 13.73
C LEU A 228 4.43 -19.77 14.05
N LEU A 229 3.35 -19.40 14.75
CA LEU A 229 2.33 -20.35 15.17
C LEU A 229 1.43 -20.75 13.98
N PRO A 230 1.06 -22.04 13.86
CA PRO A 230 0.23 -22.52 12.77
C PRO A 230 -1.27 -22.25 12.98
N LEU A 231 -1.64 -21.03 13.43
CA LEU A 231 -3.01 -20.64 13.76
C LEU A 231 -3.56 -19.60 12.77
N ARG A 232 -4.49 -19.99 11.89
CA ARG A 232 -4.99 -19.14 10.79
C ARG A 232 -5.65 -17.84 11.24
N PRO A 233 -6.58 -17.82 12.23
CA PRO A 233 -7.20 -16.58 12.68
C PRO A 233 -6.20 -15.56 13.18
N LEU A 234 -5.15 -16.03 13.85
CA LEU A 234 -4.07 -15.21 14.37
C LEU A 234 -3.25 -14.56 13.25
N LYS A 235 -2.93 -15.33 12.21
CA LYS A 235 -2.22 -14.82 11.02
C LYS A 235 -3.06 -13.81 10.24
N TYR A 236 -4.38 -14.01 10.12
CA TYR A 236 -5.27 -13.03 9.50
C TYR A 236 -5.36 -11.73 10.31
N PHE A 237 -5.47 -11.82 11.63
CA PHE A 237 -5.45 -10.65 12.51
C PHE A 237 -4.13 -9.88 12.37
N ALA A 238 -3.00 -10.58 12.39
CA ALA A 238 -1.69 -9.96 12.21
C ALA A 238 -1.51 -9.29 10.84
N PHE A 239 -2.00 -9.92 9.76
CA PHE A 239 -1.96 -9.37 8.41
C PHE A 239 -2.76 -8.05 8.27
N ALA A 240 -3.87 -7.92 8.99
CA ALA A 240 -4.74 -6.74 8.91
C ALA A 240 -4.10 -5.46 9.48
N ASN A 241 -3.09 -5.57 10.35
CA ASN A 241 -2.54 -4.45 11.11
C ASN A 241 -1.38 -3.69 10.43
N GLN A 242 -1.15 -3.86 9.12
CA GLN A 242 0.14 -3.54 8.46
C GLN A 242 0.20 -2.30 7.55
N PHE A 243 -0.73 -1.33 7.64
CA PHE A 243 -0.92 -0.28 6.60
C PHE A 243 -0.59 1.19 6.96
N THR A 244 0.30 1.50 7.90
CA THR A 244 0.35 2.85 8.52
C THR A 244 1.57 3.75 8.26
N GLY A 245 2.48 3.43 7.32
CA GLY A 245 3.71 4.22 7.07
C GLY A 245 3.83 4.87 5.67
N ASN A 246 4.79 5.79 5.47
CA ASN A 246 5.19 6.37 4.17
C ASN A 246 6.71 6.20 3.92
N TYR A 247 7.18 4.98 3.66
CA TYR A 247 8.60 4.64 3.49
C TYR A 247 8.92 4.17 2.06
N ASN A 248 8.59 4.95 1.03
CA ASN A 248 8.89 4.61 -0.37
C ASN A 248 8.37 3.19 -0.76
N PHE A 249 9.16 2.40 -1.49
CA PHE A 249 8.83 1.01 -1.82
C PHE A 249 8.86 0.04 -0.61
N PHE A 250 9.47 0.42 0.52
CA PHE A 250 9.56 -0.46 1.70
C PHE A 250 8.18 -0.85 2.23
N ASN A 251 7.22 0.06 2.23
CA ASN A 251 5.85 -0.25 2.65
C ASN A 251 5.22 -1.38 1.83
N MET A 252 5.37 -1.30 0.50
CA MET A 252 4.87 -2.31 -0.42
C MET A 252 5.64 -3.62 -0.26
N HIS A 253 6.94 -3.53 -0.03
CA HIS A 253 7.81 -4.68 0.22
C HIS A 253 7.42 -5.42 1.49
N TYR A 254 7.28 -4.70 2.60
CA TYR A 254 6.85 -5.27 3.86
C TYR A 254 5.45 -5.90 3.77
N ALA A 255 4.49 -5.20 3.15
CA ALA A 255 3.14 -5.73 2.94
C ALA A 255 3.16 -7.02 2.10
N LEU A 256 4.01 -7.09 1.08
CA LEU A 256 4.22 -8.30 0.29
C LEU A 256 4.76 -9.46 1.15
N LEU A 257 5.80 -9.22 1.95
CA LEU A 257 6.39 -10.26 2.79
C LEU A 257 5.37 -10.81 3.80
N CYS A 258 4.46 -9.97 4.30
CA CYS A 258 3.37 -10.41 5.18
C CYS A 258 2.38 -11.36 4.50
N VAL A 259 2.30 -11.40 3.16
CA VAL A 259 1.45 -12.38 2.44
C VAL A 259 1.95 -13.82 2.63
N ALA A 260 3.25 -14.02 2.89
CA ALA A 260 3.81 -15.32 3.24
C ALA A 260 3.14 -15.94 4.48
N MET A 261 2.56 -15.10 5.35
CA MET A 261 1.86 -15.55 6.55
C MET A 261 0.53 -16.23 6.21
N LEU A 262 -0.07 -15.94 5.05
CA LEU A 262 -1.34 -16.52 4.66
C LEU A 262 -1.22 -17.99 4.20
N GLU A 263 -0.03 -18.58 4.25
CA GLU A 263 0.18 -19.99 3.94
C GLU A 263 -0.38 -20.92 5.02
N ASP A 264 -1.26 -21.82 4.58
CA ASP A 264 -1.86 -22.86 5.40
C ASP A 264 -0.94 -24.10 5.48
N LEU A 265 -0.27 -24.28 6.62
CA LEU A 265 0.56 -25.47 6.88
C LEU A 265 -0.26 -26.75 7.04
N PHE A 266 -1.48 -26.66 7.62
CA PHE A 266 -2.30 -27.81 7.99
C PHE A 266 -3.59 -27.95 7.16
N LEU A 267 -3.66 -29.03 6.39
CA LEU A 267 -4.79 -29.46 5.56
C LEU A 267 -5.89 -30.19 6.36
N CYS A 268 -6.11 -29.86 7.63
CA CYS A 268 -7.27 -30.41 8.36
C CYS A 268 -8.51 -29.59 8.04
N ARG A 269 -9.24 -30.02 7.00
CA ARG A 269 -10.54 -29.47 6.57
C ARG A 269 -11.70 -29.89 7.48
N ASN A 270 -11.39 -30.42 8.66
CA ASN A 270 -12.37 -30.92 9.62
C ASN A 270 -12.89 -29.75 10.47
N LYS A 271 -14.22 -29.61 10.54
CA LYS A 271 -14.90 -28.51 11.26
C LYS A 271 -14.55 -28.45 12.75
N TRP A 272 -14.27 -29.61 13.37
CA TRP A 272 -13.87 -29.70 14.78
C TRP A 272 -12.51 -29.05 15.05
N PHE A 273 -11.50 -29.40 14.24
CA PHE A 273 -10.17 -28.80 14.32
C PHE A 273 -10.20 -27.29 14.06
N SER A 274 -11.07 -26.83 13.15
CA SER A 274 -11.25 -25.40 12.90
C SER A 274 -11.82 -24.65 14.11
N ARG A 275 -12.77 -25.22 14.86
CA ARG A 275 -13.28 -24.60 16.10
C ARG A 275 -12.21 -24.51 17.18
N LEU A 276 -11.45 -25.58 17.38
CA LEU A 276 -10.34 -25.61 18.35
C LEU A 276 -9.27 -24.56 18.00
N GLU A 277 -8.92 -24.45 16.72
CA GLU A 277 -7.98 -23.44 16.21
C GLU A 277 -8.43 -22.01 16.49
N TRP A 278 -9.73 -21.72 16.33
CA TRP A 278 -10.31 -20.42 16.68
C TRP A 278 -10.26 -20.14 18.19
N ILE A 279 -10.66 -21.11 19.02
CA ILE A 279 -10.61 -20.98 20.48
C ILE A 279 -9.17 -20.71 20.93
N LEU A 280 -8.21 -21.51 20.45
CA LEU A 280 -6.80 -21.35 20.77
C LEU A 280 -6.26 -20.00 20.30
N SER A 281 -6.65 -19.54 19.10
CA SER A 281 -6.24 -18.22 18.59
C SER A 281 -6.77 -17.08 19.46
N ILE A 282 -8.03 -17.16 19.90
CA ILE A 282 -8.64 -16.16 20.79
C ILE A 282 -7.96 -16.18 22.15
N LEU A 283 -7.65 -17.36 22.70
CA LEU A 283 -6.96 -17.49 23.98
C LEU A 283 -5.53 -16.92 23.91
N VAL A 284 -4.78 -17.26 22.87
CA VAL A 284 -3.41 -16.75 22.67
C VAL A 284 -3.43 -15.23 22.45
N LEU A 285 -4.29 -14.73 21.57
CA LEU A 285 -4.41 -13.29 21.33
C LEU A 285 -4.90 -12.54 22.58
N GLY A 286 -5.85 -13.12 23.32
CA GLY A 286 -6.33 -12.60 24.59
C GLY A 286 -5.23 -12.54 25.65
N ALA A 287 -4.44 -13.60 25.80
CA ALA A 287 -3.30 -13.64 26.73
C ALA A 287 -2.22 -12.62 26.35
N VAL A 288 -1.85 -12.52 25.08
CA VAL A 288 -0.86 -11.54 24.59
C VAL A 288 -1.37 -10.10 24.78
N THR A 289 -2.65 -9.86 24.50
CA THR A 289 -3.27 -8.53 24.68
C THR A 289 -3.41 -8.19 26.15
N TYR A 290 -3.73 -9.17 27.01
CA TYR A 290 -3.76 -8.99 28.46
C TYR A 290 -2.37 -8.63 29.01
N LEU A 291 -1.33 -9.37 28.58
CA LEU A 291 0.05 -9.02 28.91
C LEU A 291 0.39 -7.62 28.43
N PHE A 292 0.04 -7.24 27.20
CA PHE A 292 0.25 -5.89 26.68
C PHE A 292 -0.44 -4.82 27.55
N VAL A 293 -1.69 -5.02 27.93
CA VAL A 293 -2.44 -4.11 28.82
C VAL A 293 -1.75 -3.96 30.17
N LEU A 294 -1.23 -5.05 30.75
CA LEU A 294 -0.46 -5.02 31.99
C LEU A 294 0.87 -4.28 31.85
N HIS A 295 1.66 -4.56 30.81
CA HIS A 295 2.96 -3.96 30.60
C HIS A 295 2.89 -2.45 30.29
N PHE A 296 1.81 -1.99 29.63
CA PHE A 296 1.60 -0.59 29.24
C PHE A 296 0.51 0.12 30.04
N GLY A 297 0.02 -0.48 31.13
CA GLY A 297 -0.89 0.15 32.09
C GLY A 297 -2.10 0.81 31.44
N ILE A 298 -2.73 0.13 30.47
CA ILE A 298 -3.78 0.73 29.65
C ILE A 298 -5.08 0.85 30.47
N GLN A 299 -5.52 2.08 30.70
CA GLN A 299 -6.74 2.39 31.45
C GLN A 299 -7.69 3.23 30.59
N LEU A 300 -8.98 2.86 30.58
CA LEU A 300 -10.03 3.59 29.88
C LEU A 300 -10.73 4.55 30.84
N ASP A 301 -10.55 5.85 30.65
CA ASP A 301 -11.34 6.87 31.34
C ASP A 301 -12.64 7.09 30.55
N LEU A 302 -13.71 6.41 30.98
CA LEU A 302 -15.05 6.51 30.38
C LEU A 302 -15.69 7.89 30.51
N ALA A 303 -15.29 8.70 31.49
CA ALA A 303 -15.85 10.03 31.69
C ALA A 303 -15.32 11.01 30.63
N LYS A 304 -14.06 10.88 30.25
CA LYS A 304 -13.41 11.73 29.22
C LYS A 304 -13.32 11.08 27.85
N MET A 305 -13.67 9.79 27.73
CA MET A 305 -13.43 8.97 26.54
C MET A 305 -11.94 8.97 26.12
N GLN A 306 -11.04 8.90 27.10
CA GLN A 306 -9.58 8.94 26.90
C GLN A 306 -8.92 7.62 27.31
N ILE A 307 -7.82 7.28 26.66
CA ILE A 307 -7.00 6.10 26.99
C ILE A 307 -5.70 6.59 27.65
N ASN A 308 -5.50 6.23 28.92
CA ASN A 308 -4.23 6.46 29.60
C ASN A 308 -3.31 5.26 29.36
N SER A 309 -2.04 5.52 29.04
CA SER A 309 -1.04 4.48 28.79
C SER A 309 0.28 4.88 29.44
N LYS A 310 0.92 3.94 30.15
CA LYS A 310 2.20 4.15 30.85
C LYS A 310 2.95 2.81 30.96
N ILE A 311 4.25 2.83 30.71
CA ILE A 311 5.09 1.63 30.90
C ILE A 311 5.14 1.26 32.39
N MET A 312 4.77 0.01 32.71
CA MET A 312 4.66 -0.52 34.08
C MET A 312 5.84 -1.41 34.48
N PHE A 313 6.81 -1.62 33.60
CA PHE A 313 8.01 -2.42 33.85
C PHE A 313 9.26 -1.55 33.89
N ASP A 314 10.26 -1.98 34.66
CA ASP A 314 11.58 -1.35 34.69
C ASP A 314 12.53 -1.99 33.66
N ARG A 315 13.72 -1.41 33.55
CA ARG A 315 14.73 -1.87 32.61
C ARG A 315 15.22 -3.29 32.90
N ALA A 316 15.40 -3.65 34.17
CA ALA A 316 15.88 -4.97 34.56
C ALA A 316 14.86 -6.06 34.17
N LEU A 317 13.57 -5.79 34.38
CA LEU A 317 12.48 -6.65 33.98
C LEU A 317 12.38 -6.75 32.45
N PHE A 318 12.59 -5.66 31.72
CA PHE A 318 12.65 -5.67 30.26
C PHE A 318 13.79 -6.54 29.72
N GLU A 319 15.01 -6.37 30.22
CA GLU A 319 16.17 -7.17 29.79
C GLU A 319 15.98 -8.67 30.10
N LYS A 320 15.42 -8.99 31.28
CA LYS A 320 15.02 -10.37 31.63
C LYS A 320 13.94 -10.90 30.71
N GLY A 321 12.95 -10.07 30.37
CA GLY A 321 11.86 -10.36 29.45
C GLY A 321 12.35 -10.68 28.05
N ILE A 322 13.27 -9.87 27.50
CA ILE A 322 13.90 -10.12 26.20
C ILE A 322 14.63 -11.47 26.20
N LYS A 323 15.41 -11.76 27.24
CA LYS A 323 16.14 -13.05 27.33
C LYS A 323 15.19 -14.25 27.25
N ILE A 324 14.07 -14.18 27.96
CA ILE A 324 13.04 -15.23 27.95
C ILE A 324 12.37 -15.28 26.57
N ALA A 325 11.93 -14.14 26.03
CA ALA A 325 11.25 -14.06 24.75
C ALA A 325 12.13 -14.56 23.59
N MET A 326 13.39 -14.12 23.51
CA MET A 326 14.38 -14.58 22.53
C MET A 326 14.56 -16.10 22.58
N THR A 327 14.70 -16.64 23.79
CA THR A 327 14.82 -18.10 23.99
C THR A 327 13.58 -18.80 23.43
N ILE A 328 12.36 -18.36 23.81
CA ILE A 328 11.11 -18.95 23.33
C ILE A 328 11.00 -18.84 21.80
N ILE A 329 11.25 -17.68 21.22
CA ILE A 329 11.16 -17.44 19.77
C ILE A 329 12.10 -18.36 19.01
N ILE A 330 13.36 -18.51 19.45
CA ILE A 330 14.34 -19.38 18.78
C ILE A 330 13.89 -20.85 18.85
N HIS A 331 13.44 -21.33 20.01
CA HIS A 331 13.00 -22.72 20.16
C HIS A 331 11.72 -23.01 19.36
N VAL A 332 10.75 -22.09 19.38
CA VAL A 332 9.52 -22.19 18.58
C VAL A 332 9.84 -22.14 17.09
N ALA A 333 10.73 -21.24 16.65
CA ALA A 333 11.16 -21.16 15.26
C ALA A 333 11.84 -22.47 14.81
N LEU A 334 12.73 -23.04 15.63
CA LEU A 334 13.39 -24.31 15.35
C LEU A 334 12.38 -25.47 15.26
N LEU A 335 11.45 -25.57 16.22
CA LEU A 335 10.40 -26.58 16.23
C LEU A 335 9.49 -26.45 14.99
N MET A 336 9.07 -25.23 14.66
CA MET A 336 8.17 -25.01 13.51
C MET A 336 8.88 -25.21 12.18
N PHE A 337 10.17 -24.88 12.08
CA PHE A 337 10.99 -25.16 10.91
C PHE A 337 11.12 -26.67 10.67
N THR A 338 11.44 -27.45 11.72
CA THR A 338 11.55 -28.92 11.61
C THR A 338 10.21 -29.57 11.26
N ILE A 339 9.10 -29.14 11.88
CA ILE A 339 7.76 -29.60 11.51
C ILE A 339 7.45 -29.29 10.04
N THR A 340 7.77 -28.10 9.55
CA THR A 340 7.55 -27.70 8.16
C THR A 340 8.35 -28.58 7.20
N ALA A 341 9.62 -28.84 7.51
CA ALA A 341 10.48 -29.72 6.71
C ALA A 341 9.98 -31.17 6.69
N LEU A 342 9.55 -31.71 7.84
CA LEU A 342 8.98 -33.06 7.93
C LEU A 342 7.66 -33.19 7.16
N ILE A 343 6.78 -32.19 7.23
CA ILE A 343 5.54 -32.16 6.45
C ILE A 343 5.83 -32.12 4.94
N ALA A 344 6.81 -31.31 4.51
CA ALA A 344 7.23 -31.25 3.12
C ALA A 344 7.75 -32.61 2.62
N ALA A 345 8.59 -33.28 3.41
CA ALA A 345 9.09 -34.62 3.12
C ALA A 345 7.95 -35.66 3.04
N TYR A 346 7.04 -35.65 4.02
CA TYR A 346 5.88 -36.55 4.05
C TYR A 346 4.94 -36.34 2.85
N ARG A 347 4.68 -35.09 2.44
CA ARG A 347 3.85 -34.77 1.27
C ARG A 347 4.44 -35.33 -0.02
N ILE A 348 5.76 -35.37 -0.15
CA ILE A 348 6.45 -35.96 -1.31
C ILE A 348 6.36 -37.48 -1.26
N TYR A 349 6.61 -38.09 -0.09
CA TYR A 349 6.51 -39.53 0.10
C TYR A 349 5.11 -40.09 -0.22
N ARG A 350 4.05 -39.38 0.17
CA ARG A 350 2.65 -39.81 -0.04
C ARG A 350 2.19 -39.74 -1.51
N HIS A 351 2.89 -39.00 -2.37
CA HIS A 351 2.57 -38.98 -3.80
C HIS A 351 3.06 -40.29 -4.44
N GLN A 352 2.14 -41.08 -5.02
CA GLN A 352 2.39 -42.43 -5.56
C GLN A 352 3.45 -42.53 -6.68
N SER A 353 3.85 -41.42 -7.30
CA SER A 353 4.93 -41.35 -8.30
C SER A 353 5.62 -39.97 -8.30
N PRO A 354 6.42 -39.64 -7.28
CA PRO A 354 7.16 -38.39 -7.28
C PRO A 354 8.34 -38.56 -8.24
N GLY A 355 8.29 -37.92 -9.41
CA GLY A 355 9.43 -37.92 -10.32
C GLY A 355 10.71 -37.45 -9.60
N ILE A 356 11.86 -38.09 -9.89
CA ILE A 356 13.15 -37.90 -9.22
C ILE A 356 13.54 -36.43 -9.01
N ARG A 357 13.14 -35.56 -9.95
CA ARG A 357 13.33 -34.10 -9.89
C ARG A 357 12.72 -33.45 -8.64
N LYS A 358 11.56 -33.92 -8.15
CA LYS A 358 10.91 -33.38 -6.94
C LYS A 358 11.68 -33.74 -5.67
N TYR A 359 12.24 -34.95 -5.62
CA TYR A 359 13.09 -35.39 -4.51
C TYR A 359 14.40 -34.61 -4.46
N LEU A 360 15.08 -34.47 -5.60
CA LEU A 360 16.28 -33.64 -5.72
C LEU A 360 15.99 -32.18 -5.35
N THR A 361 14.84 -31.65 -5.76
CA THR A 361 14.40 -30.29 -5.38
C THR A 361 14.24 -30.18 -3.86
N LEU A 362 13.62 -31.14 -3.19
CA LEU A 362 13.47 -31.15 -1.72
C LEU A 362 14.83 -31.19 -1.02
N VAL A 363 15.75 -32.05 -1.45
CA VAL A 363 17.08 -32.16 -0.84
C VAL A 363 17.86 -30.85 -1.01
N PHE A 364 17.86 -30.28 -2.22
CA PHE A 364 18.54 -29.02 -2.49
C PHE A 364 17.94 -27.85 -1.69
N THR A 365 16.62 -27.65 -1.78
CA THR A 365 15.94 -26.55 -1.09
C THR A 365 15.95 -26.72 0.42
N GLY A 366 15.81 -27.95 0.94
CA GLY A 366 15.89 -28.26 2.36
C GLY A 366 17.27 -27.98 2.94
N THR A 367 18.33 -28.42 2.28
CA THR A 367 19.72 -28.16 2.71
C THR A 367 20.04 -26.67 2.65
N ALA A 368 19.73 -26.00 1.54
CA ALA A 368 19.93 -24.56 1.39
C ALA A 368 19.15 -23.79 2.46
N ALA A 369 17.86 -24.09 2.64
CA ALA A 369 17.02 -23.41 3.61
C ALA A 369 17.48 -23.61 5.06
N THR A 370 17.99 -24.80 5.38
CA THR A 370 18.56 -25.11 6.70
C THR A 370 19.80 -24.25 6.96
N ALA A 371 20.72 -24.16 5.99
CA ALA A 371 21.89 -23.29 6.10
C ALA A 371 21.49 -21.82 6.30
N LEU A 372 20.52 -21.33 5.52
CA LEU A 372 20.02 -19.95 5.64
C LEU A 372 19.32 -19.68 6.98
N PHE A 373 18.55 -20.64 7.49
CA PHE A 373 17.87 -20.51 8.77
C PHE A 373 18.87 -20.35 9.92
N PHE A 374 19.86 -21.23 10.02
CA PHE A 374 20.84 -21.18 11.11
C PHE A 374 21.77 -19.97 11.05
N THR A 375 22.24 -19.59 9.85
CA THR A 375 23.09 -18.41 9.66
C THR A 375 22.37 -17.10 10.02
N SER A 376 21.06 -17.03 9.79
CA SER A 376 20.25 -15.87 10.17
C SER A 376 20.14 -15.65 11.69
N PHE A 377 20.43 -16.67 12.52
CA PHE A 377 20.46 -16.51 13.98
C PHE A 377 21.58 -15.60 14.45
N VAL A 378 22.70 -15.51 13.74
CA VAL A 378 23.80 -14.61 14.11
C VAL A 378 23.28 -13.17 14.15
N SER A 379 22.63 -12.71 13.08
CA SER A 379 22.04 -11.36 13.01
C SER A 379 20.90 -11.15 14.00
N PHE A 380 20.09 -12.18 14.28
CA PHE A 380 18.97 -12.07 15.22
C PHE A 380 19.42 -11.98 16.68
N THR A 381 20.45 -12.76 17.04
CA THR A 381 20.93 -12.85 18.43
C THR A 381 21.73 -11.63 18.89
N VAL A 382 22.10 -10.71 17.98
CA VAL A 382 22.70 -9.41 18.32
C VAL A 382 21.87 -8.62 19.35
N LEU A 383 20.55 -8.88 19.43
CA LEU A 383 19.64 -8.26 20.40
C LEU A 383 19.95 -8.65 21.87
N ASP A 384 20.56 -9.80 22.13
CA ASP A 384 20.90 -10.26 23.49
C ASP A 384 22.28 -10.94 23.50
N ARG A 385 23.21 -10.39 24.29
CA ARG A 385 24.58 -10.90 24.41
C ARG A 385 24.65 -12.36 24.84
N ASN A 386 23.74 -12.82 25.71
CA ASN A 386 23.72 -14.21 26.18
C ASN A 386 23.29 -15.18 25.08
N SER A 387 22.31 -14.78 24.26
CA SER A 387 21.88 -15.57 23.11
C SER A 387 22.96 -15.60 22.03
N ALA A 388 23.64 -14.48 21.80
CA ALA A 388 24.74 -14.38 20.82
C ALA A 388 25.95 -15.26 21.19
N SER A 389 26.30 -15.37 22.48
CA SER A 389 27.41 -16.21 22.93
C SER A 389 27.13 -17.70 22.78
N ARG A 390 25.85 -18.12 22.79
CA ARG A 390 25.42 -19.51 22.60
C ARG A 390 25.41 -19.98 21.15
N VAL A 391 25.58 -19.07 20.18
CA VAL A 391 25.64 -19.45 18.77
C VAL A 391 26.97 -20.16 18.47
N PRO A 392 26.94 -21.39 17.89
CA PRO A 392 28.14 -22.12 17.51
C PRO A 392 29.09 -21.32 16.62
N GLU A 393 30.40 -21.48 16.84
CA GLU A 393 31.44 -20.75 16.12
C GLU A 393 31.44 -21.02 14.62
N GLN A 394 31.09 -22.25 14.22
CA GLN A 394 30.95 -22.63 12.81
C GLN A 394 29.87 -21.80 12.09
N ILE A 395 28.78 -21.49 12.78
CA ILE A 395 27.68 -20.69 12.22
C ILE A 395 28.11 -19.21 12.10
N LYS A 396 28.89 -18.70 13.06
CA LYS A 396 29.46 -17.34 12.98
C LYS A 396 30.43 -17.20 11.81
N LYS A 397 31.35 -18.15 11.64
CA LYS A 397 32.27 -18.19 10.48
C LYS A 397 31.51 -18.26 9.16
N LEU A 398 30.43 -19.04 9.08
CA LEU A 398 29.59 -19.11 7.89
C LEU A 398 28.85 -17.79 7.62
N HIS A 399 28.37 -17.12 8.66
CA HIS A 399 27.77 -15.78 8.54
C HIS A 399 28.80 -14.74 8.06
N GLU A 400 30.03 -14.77 8.59
CA GLU A 400 31.12 -13.90 8.15
C GLU A 400 31.50 -14.17 6.68
N ALA A 401 31.61 -15.44 6.28
CA ALA A 401 31.90 -15.82 4.90
C ALA A 401 30.79 -15.42 3.90
N THR A 402 29.55 -15.25 4.37
CA THR A 402 28.41 -14.83 3.55
C THR A 402 28.10 -13.33 3.64
N ARG A 403 28.92 -12.56 4.37
CA ARG A 403 28.69 -11.13 4.61
C ARG A 403 28.78 -10.28 3.33
N GLU A 404 29.70 -10.60 2.43
CA GLU A 404 29.85 -9.90 1.14
C GLU A 404 28.58 -10.00 0.29
N TRP A 405 27.89 -11.13 0.38
CA TRP A 405 26.64 -11.40 -0.33
C TRP A 405 25.42 -10.71 0.32
N GLN A 406 25.57 -10.00 1.44
CA GLN A 406 24.44 -9.28 2.07
C GLN A 406 23.22 -10.19 2.30
N LEU A 407 23.44 -11.44 2.75
CA LEU A 407 22.35 -12.42 2.91
C LEU A 407 21.56 -12.24 4.20
N PHE A 408 22.16 -11.65 5.24
CA PHE A 408 21.54 -11.51 6.56
C PHE A 408 21.91 -10.17 7.19
N HIS A 409 20.91 -9.46 7.70
CA HIS A 409 21.14 -8.16 8.34
C HIS A 409 20.51 -8.07 9.73
N SER A 410 21.03 -7.13 10.52
CA SER A 410 20.43 -6.69 11.77
C SER A 410 19.52 -5.49 11.49
N TYR A 411 18.31 -5.49 12.06
CA TYR A 411 17.32 -4.45 11.83
C TYR A 411 17.15 -3.57 13.08
N GLY A 412 16.98 -2.27 12.88
CA GLY A 412 16.89 -1.33 14.00
C GLY A 412 16.52 0.11 13.60
N LEU A 413 15.42 0.26 12.86
CA LEU A 413 14.91 1.56 12.43
C LEU A 413 14.52 2.44 13.64
N PHE A 414 14.93 3.71 13.62
CA PHE A 414 14.56 4.73 14.61
C PHE A 414 14.85 4.35 16.07
N ARG A 415 16.01 3.71 16.29
CA ARG A 415 16.48 3.28 17.62
C ARG A 415 16.42 4.41 18.65
N GLN A 416 16.91 5.60 18.29
CA GLN A 416 16.75 6.83 19.05
C GLN A 416 15.90 7.81 18.24
N MET A 417 15.00 8.53 18.91
CA MET A 417 14.17 9.52 18.24
C MET A 417 15.02 10.73 17.86
N THR A 418 15.04 11.07 16.58
CA THR A 418 15.72 12.25 16.05
C THR A 418 14.75 13.43 15.96
N GLY A 419 15.27 14.65 16.00
CA GLY A 419 14.47 15.88 15.83
C GLY A 419 13.68 16.35 17.06
N VAL A 420 14.06 15.93 18.27
CA VAL A 420 13.38 16.34 19.52
C VAL A 420 13.40 17.86 19.70
N GLU A 421 14.53 18.51 19.38
CA GLU A 421 14.70 19.97 19.42
C GLU A 421 14.14 20.69 18.19
N GLY A 422 13.69 19.93 17.20
CA GLY A 422 13.21 20.38 15.92
C GLY A 422 13.83 19.54 14.82
N ARG A 423 13.13 19.41 13.69
CA ARG A 423 13.63 18.65 12.55
C ARG A 423 14.79 19.42 11.91
N PRO A 424 16.03 18.91 11.94
CA PRO A 424 17.17 19.61 11.34
C PRO A 424 17.09 19.51 9.82
N GLU A 425 17.18 20.65 9.15
CA GLU A 425 17.05 20.77 7.70
C GLU A 425 18.10 21.73 7.15
N ILE A 426 18.97 21.22 6.28
CA ILE A 426 19.95 22.05 5.56
C ILE A 426 19.22 22.76 4.42
N ILE A 427 19.35 24.09 4.37
CA ILE A 427 18.92 24.93 3.26
C ILE A 427 20.18 25.44 2.56
N VAL A 428 20.37 25.02 1.31
CA VAL A 428 21.47 25.47 0.46
C VAL A 428 21.02 26.73 -0.26
N GLU A 429 21.84 27.77 -0.23
CA GLU A 429 21.53 29.07 -0.81
C GLU A 429 22.66 29.54 -1.74
N GLY A 430 22.30 30.16 -2.85
CA GLY A 430 23.23 30.74 -3.80
C GLY A 430 23.18 32.27 -3.82
N SER A 431 24.26 32.91 -4.25
CA SER A 431 24.31 34.35 -4.49
C SER A 431 25.32 34.73 -5.59
N HIS A 432 25.08 35.86 -6.25
CA HIS A 432 26.03 36.50 -7.15
C HIS A 432 27.09 37.32 -6.42
N GLU A 433 26.77 37.78 -5.20
CA GLU A 433 27.59 38.65 -4.36
C GLU A 433 27.87 37.99 -3.00
N PRO A 434 29.01 38.29 -2.36
CA PRO A 434 29.38 37.68 -1.09
C PRO A 434 28.43 38.00 0.07
N ASN A 435 27.72 39.14 0.01
CA ASN A 435 26.81 39.58 1.08
C ASN A 435 25.32 39.30 0.79
N GLY A 436 25.00 38.63 -0.33
CA GLY A 436 23.62 38.38 -0.77
C GLY A 436 23.15 39.38 -1.84
N PRO A 437 21.89 39.33 -2.30
CA PRO A 437 20.79 38.50 -1.79
C PRO A 437 20.99 37.00 -2.02
N TRP A 438 20.63 36.21 -1.01
CA TRP A 438 20.73 34.75 -1.04
C TRP A 438 19.41 34.13 -1.47
N THR A 439 19.44 33.23 -2.46
CA THR A 439 18.24 32.50 -2.90
C THR A 439 18.40 31.00 -2.64
N PRO A 440 17.39 30.34 -2.04
CA PRO A 440 17.46 28.93 -1.69
C PRO A 440 17.28 28.03 -2.91
N PHE A 441 18.00 26.90 -2.93
CA PHE A 441 17.75 25.82 -3.87
C PHE A 441 16.61 24.91 -3.37
N GLU A 442 15.64 24.63 -4.22
CA GLU A 442 14.51 23.75 -3.90
C GLU A 442 14.79 22.29 -4.27
N PHE A 443 14.51 21.39 -3.34
CA PHE A 443 14.50 19.94 -3.56
C PHE A 443 13.08 19.46 -3.93
N TYR A 444 12.95 18.25 -4.46
CA TYR A 444 11.66 17.75 -4.95
C TYR A 444 10.71 17.33 -3.83
N SER A 445 11.23 16.64 -2.83
CA SER A 445 10.49 15.89 -1.82
C SER A 445 10.80 16.30 -0.39
N LYS A 446 12.03 16.74 -0.13
CA LYS A 446 12.45 17.26 1.17
C LYS A 446 11.73 18.59 1.49
N PRO A 447 11.36 18.85 2.76
CA PRO A 447 10.84 20.15 3.18
C PRO A 447 11.81 21.30 2.87
N GLY A 448 11.27 22.41 2.37
CA GLY A 448 12.02 23.62 2.01
C GLY A 448 11.16 24.85 2.23
N ASP A 449 10.29 25.17 1.29
CA ASP A 449 9.28 26.23 1.46
C ASP A 449 8.31 25.88 2.59
N VAL A 450 8.15 26.82 3.53
CA VAL A 450 7.28 26.68 4.70
C VAL A 450 5.79 26.60 4.33
N ASN A 451 5.41 27.13 3.17
CA ASN A 451 4.05 27.09 2.66
C ASN A 451 3.76 25.81 1.85
N GLN A 452 4.79 25.03 1.52
CA GLN A 452 4.63 23.80 0.76
C GLN A 452 4.21 22.66 1.69
N ARG A 453 3.05 22.06 1.38
CA ARG A 453 2.58 20.86 2.09
C ARG A 453 3.55 19.68 1.86
N PRO A 454 3.74 18.80 2.85
CA PRO A 454 4.49 17.57 2.66
C PRO A 454 3.88 16.70 1.56
N ILE A 455 4.71 16.09 0.72
CA ILE A 455 4.26 15.31 -0.46
C ILE A 455 4.31 13.80 -0.21
N PHE A 456 3.52 13.05 -0.96
CA PHE A 456 3.56 11.59 -0.96
C PHE A 456 4.39 11.09 -2.15
N VAL A 457 5.51 10.41 -1.88
CA VAL A 457 6.52 10.05 -2.90
C VAL A 457 6.54 8.56 -3.22
N ALA A 458 6.12 7.71 -2.28
CA ALA A 458 6.11 6.26 -2.46
C ALA A 458 5.32 5.89 -3.73
N PRO A 459 5.84 5.05 -4.64
CA PRO A 459 6.93 4.10 -4.40
C PRO A 459 8.32 4.56 -4.86
N HIS A 460 8.45 5.78 -5.43
CA HIS A 460 9.76 6.35 -5.77
C HIS A 460 10.58 6.63 -4.52
N GLN A 461 11.89 6.44 -4.60
CA GLN A 461 12.82 6.80 -3.53
C GLN A 461 13.80 7.90 -4.00
N PRO A 462 13.60 9.16 -3.61
CA PRO A 462 14.50 10.25 -3.96
C PRO A 462 15.74 10.18 -3.05
N ARG A 463 16.84 9.62 -3.59
CA ARG A 463 18.04 9.27 -2.82
C ARG A 463 18.78 10.51 -2.31
N LEU A 464 18.84 11.59 -3.11
CA LEU A 464 19.49 12.84 -2.70
C LEU A 464 18.71 13.51 -1.56
N ASP A 465 17.40 13.77 -1.76
CA ASP A 465 16.51 14.35 -0.75
C ASP A 465 16.54 13.57 0.57
N TRP A 466 16.52 12.24 0.48
CA TRP A 466 16.61 11.37 1.64
C TRP A 466 17.96 11.53 2.35
N GLN A 467 19.06 11.60 1.60
CA GLN A 467 20.38 11.64 2.19
C GLN A 467 20.76 13.03 2.75
N MET A 468 20.12 14.09 2.25
CA MET A 468 20.18 15.42 2.85
C MET A 468 19.63 15.47 4.28
N TRP A 469 18.64 14.63 4.61
CA TRP A 469 18.12 14.53 5.98
C TRP A 469 19.16 13.96 6.96
N PHE A 470 19.90 12.91 6.58
CA PHE A 470 20.97 12.39 7.43
C PHE A 470 22.16 13.33 7.49
N ALA A 471 22.48 14.03 6.40
CA ALA A 471 23.54 15.03 6.40
C ALA A 471 23.28 16.12 7.45
N ALA A 472 22.02 16.53 7.63
CA ALA A 472 21.60 17.51 8.63
C ALA A 472 21.79 17.07 10.10
N LEU A 473 22.01 15.77 10.35
CA LEU A 473 22.27 15.24 11.70
C LEU A 473 23.75 15.30 12.10
N GLY A 474 24.65 15.62 11.17
CA GLY A 474 26.09 15.70 11.41
C GLY A 474 26.68 16.97 10.81
N SER A 475 27.98 16.98 10.53
CA SER A 475 28.65 18.09 9.84
C SER A 475 28.97 17.74 8.38
N TYR A 476 29.23 18.75 7.56
CA TYR A 476 29.59 18.53 6.15
C TYR A 476 30.91 17.77 5.98
N HIS A 477 31.81 17.80 6.98
CA HIS A 477 33.06 17.04 6.96
C HIS A 477 32.85 15.52 6.92
N HIS A 478 31.79 15.02 7.55
CA HIS A 478 31.42 13.61 7.54
C HIS A 478 30.57 13.23 6.32
N ASN A 479 30.16 14.21 5.53
CA ASN A 479 29.27 14.04 4.38
C ASN A 479 29.95 14.55 3.09
N PRO A 480 30.97 13.86 2.58
CA PRO A 480 31.81 14.36 1.49
C PRO A 480 31.01 14.58 0.18
N PHE A 481 29.90 13.84 -0.01
CA PHE A 481 28.98 14.06 -1.13
C PHE A 481 28.34 15.46 -1.13
N PHE A 482 28.20 16.10 0.03
CA PHE A 482 27.60 17.43 0.16
C PHE A 482 28.51 18.51 -0.44
N LEU A 483 29.81 18.42 -0.20
CA LEU A 483 30.79 19.34 -0.82
C LEU A 483 30.87 19.12 -2.34
N SER A 484 30.70 17.87 -2.80
CA SER A 484 30.53 17.58 -4.23
C SER A 484 29.27 18.24 -4.80
N LEU A 485 28.14 18.19 -4.08
CA LEU A 485 26.91 18.90 -4.48
C LEU A 485 27.15 20.40 -4.61
N VAL A 486 27.75 21.05 -3.61
CA VAL A 486 28.06 22.49 -3.64
C VAL A 486 28.95 22.84 -4.84
N HIS A 487 29.98 22.04 -5.09
CA HIS A 487 30.86 22.20 -6.24
C HIS A 487 30.11 22.15 -7.58
N HIS A 488 29.21 21.19 -7.73
CA HIS A 488 28.43 21.02 -8.95
C HIS A 488 27.36 22.11 -9.14
N LEU A 489 26.78 22.62 -8.06
CA LEU A 489 25.88 23.77 -8.08
C LEU A 489 26.61 25.04 -8.53
N LEU A 490 27.79 25.34 -7.95
CA LEU A 490 28.64 26.48 -8.35
C LEU A 490 29.03 26.48 -9.84
N ARG A 491 29.06 25.30 -10.47
CA ARG A 491 29.43 25.12 -11.88
C ARG A 491 28.25 24.90 -12.82
N ASN A 492 27.02 24.92 -12.31
CA ASN A 492 25.80 24.60 -13.06
C ASN A 492 25.94 23.28 -13.85
N SER A 493 26.33 22.20 -13.15
CA SER A 493 26.47 20.88 -13.77
C SER A 493 25.10 20.28 -14.06
N SER A 494 24.73 20.18 -15.34
CA SER A 494 23.38 19.78 -15.79
C SER A 494 22.84 18.50 -15.16
N ASP A 495 23.70 17.51 -14.93
CA ASP A 495 23.29 16.19 -14.42
C ASP A 495 22.93 16.24 -12.92
N VAL A 496 23.66 17.02 -12.14
CA VAL A 496 23.42 17.19 -10.69
C VAL A 496 22.29 18.18 -10.44
N VAL A 497 22.26 19.27 -11.19
CA VAL A 497 21.24 20.33 -11.05
C VAL A 497 19.83 19.77 -11.29
N ARG A 498 19.66 18.76 -12.15
CA ARG A 498 18.38 18.10 -12.39
C ARG A 498 17.91 17.19 -11.25
N LEU A 499 18.76 16.86 -10.28
CA LEU A 499 18.31 16.24 -9.02
C LEU A 499 17.59 17.25 -8.12
N MET A 500 17.66 18.55 -8.44
CA MET A 500 16.95 19.63 -7.77
C MET A 500 15.67 19.97 -8.52
N LYS A 501 14.66 20.45 -7.79
CA LYS A 501 13.36 20.82 -8.37
C LYS A 501 13.46 22.03 -9.30
N ASN A 502 14.29 23.00 -8.93
CA ASN A 502 14.55 24.20 -9.73
C ASN A 502 15.98 24.72 -9.50
N TYR A 503 16.57 25.31 -10.54
CA TYR A 503 17.85 26.01 -10.48
C TYR A 503 17.64 27.50 -10.77
N PRO A 504 17.71 28.38 -9.75
CA PRO A 504 17.34 29.78 -9.90
C PRO A 504 18.35 30.62 -10.69
N PHE A 505 19.56 30.12 -10.97
CA PHE A 505 20.67 30.87 -11.56
C PHE A 505 20.96 30.52 -13.03
N ASN A 506 19.91 30.31 -13.83
CA ASN A 506 20.05 29.88 -15.24
C ASN A 506 20.57 30.97 -16.18
N ASP A 507 20.61 32.22 -15.74
CA ASP A 507 21.10 33.35 -16.54
C ASP A 507 22.63 33.25 -16.73
N LYS A 508 23.07 33.20 -17.99
CA LYS A 508 24.49 33.11 -18.33
C LYS A 508 25.23 34.43 -18.11
N GLU A 509 24.53 35.56 -18.13
CA GLU A 509 25.10 36.89 -17.93
C GLU A 509 25.40 37.17 -16.45
N LYS A 510 24.64 36.53 -15.55
CA LYS A 510 24.84 36.60 -14.10
C LYS A 510 25.05 35.19 -13.52
N PRO A 511 26.25 34.63 -13.63
CA PRO A 511 26.52 33.30 -13.08
C PRO A 511 26.50 33.33 -11.55
N LEU A 512 26.16 32.18 -10.97
CA LEU A 512 26.32 31.91 -9.55
C LEU A 512 27.81 31.97 -9.17
N LYS A 513 28.15 32.71 -8.11
CA LYS A 513 29.54 32.86 -7.63
C LYS A 513 29.77 32.25 -6.25
N PHE A 514 28.77 32.35 -5.36
CA PHE A 514 28.88 31.91 -3.98
C PHE A 514 27.74 30.95 -3.63
N VAL A 515 28.05 29.92 -2.86
CA VAL A 515 27.07 29.03 -2.24
C VAL A 515 27.37 28.94 -0.75
N LYS A 516 26.33 29.04 0.07
CA LYS A 516 26.39 28.78 1.50
C LYS A 516 25.32 27.77 1.89
N ALA A 517 25.38 27.25 3.09
CA ALA A 517 24.31 26.43 3.64
C ALA A 517 24.03 26.80 5.09
N GLN A 518 22.75 26.84 5.43
CA GLN A 518 22.28 27.15 6.77
C GLN A 518 21.48 25.98 7.32
N LEU A 519 21.67 25.69 8.61
CA LEU A 519 20.90 24.70 9.33
C LEU A 519 19.68 25.36 9.98
N TYR A 520 18.51 24.83 9.68
CA TYR A 520 17.26 25.27 10.26
C TYR A 520 16.60 24.14 11.05
N HIS A 521 15.90 24.50 12.12
CA HIS A 521 14.96 23.60 12.78
C HIS A 521 13.55 23.86 12.27
N TYR A 522 12.96 22.87 11.61
CA TYR A 522 11.58 22.88 11.13
C TYR A 522 10.66 22.23 12.18
N ARG A 523 9.45 22.77 12.31
CA ARG A 523 8.33 22.23 13.09
C ARG A 523 7.06 22.32 12.25
N PHE A 524 6.10 21.44 12.48
CA PHE A 524 4.79 21.60 11.87
C PHE A 524 4.08 22.83 12.44
N SER A 525 3.50 23.64 11.54
CA SER A 525 2.69 24.78 11.95
C SER A 525 1.41 24.32 12.69
N PRO A 526 0.92 25.08 13.67
CA PRO A 526 -0.34 24.78 14.33
C PRO A 526 -1.53 24.97 13.36
N PRO A 527 -2.66 24.25 13.55
CA PRO A 527 -3.82 24.34 12.65
C PRO A 527 -4.45 25.74 12.53
N THR A 528 -4.12 26.65 13.44
CA THR A 528 -4.58 28.05 13.44
C THR A 528 -3.96 28.88 12.30
N GLU A 529 -2.81 28.47 11.78
CA GLU A 529 -2.02 29.23 10.82
C GLU A 529 -2.32 28.78 9.37
N LYS A 530 -3.33 29.40 8.73
CA LYS A 530 -3.94 28.87 7.48
C LYS A 530 -3.03 28.84 6.23
N LYS A 531 -1.87 29.51 6.23
CA LYS A 531 -1.01 29.64 5.04
C LYS A 531 0.27 28.82 5.07
N ALA A 532 0.81 28.52 6.25
CA ALA A 532 2.06 27.78 6.41
C ALA A 532 1.79 26.35 6.88
N TRP A 533 2.56 25.39 6.39
CA TRP A 533 2.59 24.00 6.86
C TRP A 533 3.74 23.74 7.83
N TRP A 534 4.76 24.60 7.77
CA TRP A 534 5.96 24.53 8.58
C TRP A 534 6.25 25.89 9.21
N THR A 535 6.88 25.86 10.37
CA THR A 535 7.61 26.99 10.93
C THR A 535 9.09 26.61 10.98
N ARG A 536 9.99 27.54 10.68
CA ARG A 536 11.44 27.28 10.73
C ARG A 536 12.17 28.33 11.57
N ALA A 537 13.16 27.90 12.34
CA ALA A 537 14.07 28.76 13.09
C ALA A 537 15.51 28.48 12.66
N ALA A 538 16.25 29.52 12.26
CA ALA A 538 17.68 29.41 11.95
C ALA A 538 18.44 29.00 13.20
N GLN A 539 19.36 28.04 13.07
CA GLN A 539 20.18 27.57 14.19
C GLN A 539 21.62 28.06 14.02
N GLU A 540 22.30 27.52 13.00
CA GLU A 540 23.72 27.79 12.77
C GLU A 540 24.04 27.79 11.28
N GLU A 541 25.20 28.35 10.96
CA GLU A 541 25.77 28.25 9.63
C GLU A 541 26.36 26.84 9.45
N TYR A 542 25.78 26.08 8.52
CA TYR A 542 26.24 24.72 8.23
C TYR A 542 27.47 24.73 7.33
N LEU A 543 27.50 25.64 6.34
CA LEU A 543 28.65 25.85 5.46
C LEU A 543 28.78 27.34 5.16
N ALA A 544 29.96 27.89 5.46
CA ALA A 544 30.31 29.26 5.14
C ALA A 544 30.27 29.55 3.63
N PRO A 545 30.04 30.81 3.22
CA PRO A 545 30.05 31.20 1.81
C PRO A 545 31.30 30.72 1.06
N LEU A 546 31.11 29.79 0.14
CA LEU A 546 32.17 29.17 -0.65
C LEU A 546 32.11 29.68 -2.09
N SER A 547 33.24 30.16 -2.59
CA SER A 547 33.39 30.63 -3.98
C SER A 547 33.74 29.47 -4.92
N LYS A 548 33.33 29.62 -6.19
CA LYS A 548 33.68 28.73 -7.31
C LYS A 548 35.19 28.51 -7.47
N ASP A 549 36.00 29.50 -7.12
CA ASP A 549 37.45 29.51 -7.34
C ASP A 549 38.26 29.07 -6.11
N ALA A 550 37.61 28.58 -5.05
CA ALA A 550 38.30 28.13 -3.85
C ALA A 550 39.14 26.86 -4.16
N PRO A 551 40.49 26.93 -4.17
CA PRO A 551 41.33 25.78 -4.50
C PRO A 551 41.18 24.64 -3.47
N ALA A 552 40.98 25.00 -2.19
CA ALA A 552 40.77 24.05 -1.10
C ALA A 552 39.59 23.09 -1.33
N LEU A 553 38.51 23.54 -2.00
CA LEU A 553 37.37 22.67 -2.34
C LEU A 553 37.77 21.62 -3.38
N VAL A 554 38.49 22.04 -4.42
CA VAL A 554 38.92 21.14 -5.49
C VAL A 554 39.93 20.13 -4.94
N ASP A 555 40.87 20.57 -4.12
CA ASP A 555 41.87 19.70 -3.49
C ASP A 555 41.22 18.68 -2.55
N TYR A 556 40.23 19.10 -1.75
CA TYR A 556 39.45 18.20 -0.91
C TYR A 556 38.72 17.13 -1.75
N LEU A 557 38.08 17.52 -2.85
CA LEU A 557 37.36 16.59 -3.72
C LEU A 557 38.33 15.60 -4.39
N LYS A 558 39.53 16.03 -4.78
CA LYS A 558 40.57 15.13 -5.31
C LYS A 558 41.06 14.14 -4.26
N GLN A 559 41.37 14.61 -3.05
CA GLN A 559 41.81 13.75 -1.94
C GLN A 559 40.76 12.68 -1.59
N ASN A 560 39.48 13.05 -1.62
CA ASN A 560 38.36 12.14 -1.33
C ASN A 560 37.84 11.36 -2.54
N ARG A 561 38.51 11.44 -3.70
CA ARG A 561 38.13 10.73 -4.95
C ARG A 561 36.71 11.05 -5.45
N LEU A 562 36.28 12.28 -5.26
CA LEU A 562 34.98 12.81 -5.70
C LEU A 562 35.04 13.60 -7.01
N PHE A 563 36.23 13.67 -7.62
CA PHE A 563 36.50 14.46 -8.80
C PHE A 563 37.18 13.61 -9.87
N VAL A 564 36.68 13.67 -11.10
CA VAL A 564 37.30 13.07 -12.29
C VAL A 564 37.97 14.19 -13.09
N GLU A 565 39.31 14.26 -13.08
CA GLU A 565 40.07 15.39 -13.64
C GLU A 565 39.87 15.59 -15.14
N LYS A 566 39.74 14.50 -15.89
CA LYS A 566 39.30 14.50 -17.27
C LYS A 566 38.27 13.38 -17.43
N PRO A 567 37.00 13.67 -17.73
CA PRO A 567 36.09 12.61 -18.15
C PRO A 567 36.72 12.04 -19.42
N ASN A 568 37.23 10.81 -19.34
CA ASN A 568 37.80 10.16 -20.52
C ASN A 568 36.79 10.30 -21.65
N GLU A 569 37.25 10.84 -22.79
CA GLU A 569 36.48 10.83 -24.04
C GLU A 569 36.38 9.38 -24.49
N TYR A 570 35.55 8.61 -23.79
CA TYR A 570 35.24 7.26 -24.19
C TYR A 570 34.61 7.39 -25.57
N LYS A 571 35.31 6.85 -26.59
CA LYS A 571 34.77 6.58 -27.93
C LYS A 571 33.66 5.55 -27.76
N ASN A 572 32.53 6.02 -27.23
CA ASN A 572 31.36 5.22 -26.99
C ASN A 572 30.92 4.70 -28.35
N GLY A 573 30.95 3.39 -28.54
CA GLY A 573 30.33 2.76 -29.71
C GLY A 573 28.87 3.20 -29.84
N GLU A 574 28.28 2.99 -31.02
CA GLU A 574 26.90 3.39 -31.34
C GLU A 574 25.89 2.98 -30.24
N PHE A 575 26.08 1.81 -29.61
CA PHE A 575 25.26 1.32 -28.51
C PHE A 575 25.23 2.25 -27.28
N GLY A 576 26.38 2.79 -26.85
CA GLY A 576 26.45 3.74 -25.73
C GLY A 576 25.81 5.11 -26.05
N LYS A 577 25.76 5.49 -27.33
CA LYS A 577 25.02 6.69 -27.77
C LYS A 577 23.51 6.48 -27.68
N VAL A 578 23.02 5.30 -28.06
CA VAL A 578 21.60 4.91 -27.94
C VAL A 578 21.15 4.94 -26.49
N LEU A 579 21.90 4.32 -25.57
CA LEU A 579 21.57 4.31 -24.13
C LEU A 579 21.47 5.73 -23.55
N ARG A 580 22.38 6.64 -23.92
CA ARG A 580 22.30 8.05 -23.50
C ARG A 580 21.14 8.80 -24.13
N LYS A 581 20.74 8.47 -25.37
CA LYS A 581 19.56 9.07 -26.01
C LYS A 581 18.27 8.60 -25.31
N LEU A 582 18.18 7.30 -25.02
CA LEU A 582 17.09 6.71 -24.24
C LEU A 582 17.00 7.37 -22.86
N HIS A 583 18.13 7.49 -22.18
CA HIS A 583 18.15 8.13 -20.87
C HIS A 583 17.71 9.59 -20.96
N ARG A 584 18.21 10.38 -21.94
CA ARG A 584 17.77 11.77 -22.14
C ARG A 584 16.26 11.91 -22.33
N TYR A 585 15.61 10.93 -22.97
CA TYR A 585 14.15 10.88 -23.08
C TYR A 585 13.48 10.60 -21.73
N VAL A 586 13.96 9.60 -20.99
CA VAL A 586 13.48 9.34 -19.62
C VAL A 586 13.68 10.56 -18.71
N TYR A 587 14.77 11.30 -18.92
CA TYR A 587 15.13 12.52 -18.20
C TYR A 587 14.26 13.73 -18.55
N SER A 588 13.36 13.65 -19.53
CA SER A 588 12.34 14.70 -19.76
C SER A 588 11.05 14.42 -18.99
N ILE A 589 10.93 13.27 -18.33
CA ILE A 589 9.77 12.89 -17.52
C ILE A 589 10.12 13.16 -16.04
N ASP A 590 9.18 13.70 -15.27
CA ASP A 590 9.37 13.90 -13.83
C ASP A 590 9.69 12.57 -13.12
N GLN A 591 10.58 12.60 -12.12
CA GLN A 591 11.06 11.39 -11.44
C GLN A 591 9.93 10.56 -10.81
N THR A 592 8.92 11.22 -10.24
CA THR A 592 7.79 10.52 -9.65
C THR A 592 6.90 9.98 -10.76
N GLN A 593 6.61 10.76 -11.80
CA GLN A 593 5.85 10.32 -12.97
C GLN A 593 6.49 9.12 -13.67
N PHE A 594 7.81 9.08 -13.77
CA PHE A 594 8.54 7.99 -14.41
C PHE A 594 8.36 6.65 -13.67
N VAL A 595 8.47 6.67 -12.33
CA VAL A 595 8.27 5.47 -11.51
C VAL A 595 6.78 5.12 -11.38
N TRP A 596 5.92 6.12 -11.32
CA TRP A 596 4.49 5.92 -11.17
C TRP A 596 3.78 5.52 -12.45
N ALA A 597 4.32 5.88 -13.63
CA ALA A 597 3.87 5.67 -15.02
C ALA A 597 2.35 5.71 -15.34
N GLU A 598 1.46 5.92 -14.37
CA GLU A 598 -0.01 5.95 -14.52
C GLU A 598 -0.77 6.71 -13.42
N MET A 599 -0.13 7.21 -12.34
CA MET A 599 -0.89 7.92 -11.27
C MET A 599 -0.64 9.42 -11.12
N ALA A 600 0.37 10.00 -11.77
CA ALA A 600 0.60 11.44 -11.71
C ALA A 600 0.10 12.13 -12.99
N GLN A 601 -1.22 12.27 -13.12
CA GLN A 601 -1.79 13.14 -14.14
C GLN A 601 -1.93 14.56 -13.63
N SER A 602 -1.57 15.49 -14.52
CA SER A 602 -2.06 16.86 -14.59
C SER A 602 -3.56 16.94 -14.28
N LYS A 603 -4.00 18.10 -13.80
CA LYS A 603 -5.40 18.44 -13.48
C LYS A 603 -6.29 18.51 -14.72
N GLU A 604 -6.27 17.51 -15.59
CA GLU A 604 -7.21 17.36 -16.69
C GLU A 604 -8.37 16.43 -16.27
N LYS A 605 -9.59 16.79 -16.68
CA LYS A 605 -10.82 16.06 -16.32
C LYS A 605 -10.78 14.66 -16.95
N ARG A 606 -10.34 13.66 -16.19
CA ARG A 606 -10.46 12.25 -16.56
C ARG A 606 -11.93 11.85 -16.74
N VAL A 607 -12.22 11.10 -17.81
CA VAL A 607 -13.56 10.54 -18.07
C VAL A 607 -13.67 9.16 -17.43
N GLY A 608 -14.81 8.87 -16.80
CA GLY A 608 -15.08 7.57 -16.19
C GLY A 608 -15.28 6.49 -17.25
N ARG A 609 -14.78 5.27 -17.01
CA ARG A 609 -15.05 4.12 -17.89
C ARG A 609 -16.46 3.58 -17.62
N TRP A 610 -17.09 2.99 -18.64
CA TRP A 610 -18.48 2.50 -18.59
C TRP A 610 -18.76 1.50 -17.45
N TYR A 611 -17.76 0.73 -17.01
CA TYR A 611 -17.91 -0.25 -15.92
C TYR A 611 -17.63 0.30 -14.52
N PHE A 612 -17.16 1.55 -14.38
CA PHE A 612 -16.83 2.13 -13.08
C PHE A 612 -18.03 2.23 -12.15
N GLY A 613 -19.21 2.55 -12.68
CA GLY A 613 -20.44 2.60 -11.87
C GLY A 613 -20.83 1.23 -11.28
N GLY A 614 -20.56 0.14 -12.01
CA GLY A 614 -20.73 -1.22 -11.53
C GLY A 614 -19.80 -1.57 -10.38
N LEU A 615 -18.50 -1.31 -10.54
CA LEU A 615 -17.49 -1.55 -9.51
C LEU A 615 -17.71 -0.68 -8.27
N ALA A 616 -18.04 0.59 -8.46
CA ALA A 616 -18.35 1.52 -7.37
C ALA A 616 -19.59 1.08 -6.58
N SER A 617 -20.63 0.63 -7.27
CA SER A 617 -21.85 0.12 -6.63
C SER A 617 -21.62 -1.23 -5.92
N ALA A 618 -20.76 -2.09 -6.46
CA ALA A 618 -20.35 -3.33 -5.82
C ALA A 618 -19.54 -3.06 -4.54
N GLY A 619 -18.60 -2.11 -4.58
CA GLY A 619 -17.86 -1.64 -3.41
C GLY A 619 -18.78 -1.05 -2.34
N ALA A 620 -19.74 -0.21 -2.74
CA ALA A 620 -20.73 0.34 -1.83
C ALA A 620 -21.60 -0.76 -1.18
N ALA A 621 -22.02 -1.75 -1.96
CA ALA A 621 -22.79 -2.89 -1.45
C ALA A 621 -22.00 -3.71 -0.42
N CYS A 622 -20.69 -3.92 -0.59
CA CYS A 622 -19.86 -4.57 0.44
C CYS A 622 -19.93 -3.84 1.80
N CYS A 623 -20.06 -2.52 1.80
CA CYS A 623 -20.16 -1.73 3.03
C CYS A 623 -21.59 -1.71 3.60
N THR A 624 -22.61 -1.69 2.75
CA THR A 624 -24.02 -1.50 3.19
C THR A 624 -24.83 -2.79 3.26
N HIS A 625 -24.29 -3.94 2.86
CA HIS A 625 -25.01 -5.22 2.87
C HIS A 625 -25.65 -5.58 4.23
N PRO A 626 -25.01 -5.32 5.40
CA PRO A 626 -25.66 -5.55 6.69
C PRO A 626 -26.99 -4.78 6.84
N LEU A 627 -27.08 -3.55 6.34
CA LEU A 627 -28.31 -2.75 6.38
C LEU A 627 -29.38 -3.31 5.44
N ASP A 628 -28.98 -3.81 4.26
CA ASP A 628 -29.89 -4.45 3.31
C ASP A 628 -30.50 -5.73 3.90
N LEU A 629 -29.69 -6.58 4.55
CA LEU A 629 -30.15 -7.81 5.19
C LEU A 629 -31.15 -7.53 6.31
N LEU A 630 -30.83 -6.57 7.20
CA LEU A 630 -31.72 -6.18 8.30
C LEU A 630 -33.08 -5.68 7.77
N LYS A 631 -33.07 -4.90 6.69
CA LYS A 631 -34.30 -4.40 6.06
C LYS A 631 -35.16 -5.52 5.49
N VAL A 632 -34.57 -6.49 4.78
CA VAL A 632 -35.34 -7.64 4.25
C VAL A 632 -35.92 -8.47 5.39
N HIS A 633 -35.17 -8.64 6.49
CA HIS A 633 -35.68 -9.35 7.65
C HIS A 633 -36.85 -8.63 8.33
N LEU A 634 -36.83 -7.31 8.44
CA LEU A 634 -37.95 -6.53 8.97
C LEU A 634 -39.17 -6.58 8.04
N GLN A 635 -38.96 -6.57 6.72
CA GLN A 635 -40.06 -6.53 5.74
C GLN A 635 -40.78 -7.87 5.57
N THR A 636 -40.07 -9.00 5.68
CA THR A 636 -40.67 -10.34 5.55
C THR A 636 -41.05 -10.94 6.91
N GLN A 637 -41.17 -10.14 7.97
CA GLN A 637 -41.60 -10.59 9.29
C GLN A 637 -43.13 -10.57 9.38
N GLN A 638 -43.75 -11.75 9.52
CA GLN A 638 -45.20 -11.90 9.63
C GLN A 638 -45.70 -12.03 11.09
N GLN A 639 -44.85 -12.43 12.04
CA GLN A 639 -45.22 -12.61 13.46
C GLN A 639 -44.18 -12.01 14.43
N GLY A 640 -44.68 -11.30 15.45
CA GLY A 640 -43.91 -10.61 16.50
C GLY A 640 -43.22 -9.34 15.99
N LYS A 641 -43.29 -8.22 16.73
CA LYS A 641 -42.51 -7.00 16.41
C LYS A 641 -41.16 -7.08 17.10
N MET A 642 -40.14 -7.62 16.42
CA MET A 642 -38.76 -7.54 16.94
C MET A 642 -38.16 -6.19 16.58
N THR A 643 -37.46 -5.57 17.53
CA THR A 643 -36.69 -4.34 17.27
C THR A 643 -35.43 -4.64 16.46
N ILE A 644 -34.90 -3.64 15.75
CA ILE A 644 -33.67 -3.78 14.95
C ILE A 644 -32.50 -4.28 15.80
N THR A 645 -32.39 -3.81 17.05
CA THR A 645 -31.34 -4.20 18.00
C THR A 645 -31.47 -5.66 18.44
N GLN A 646 -32.69 -6.13 18.73
CA GLN A 646 -32.94 -7.54 19.04
C GLN A 646 -32.63 -8.45 17.84
N MET A 647 -32.94 -7.99 16.62
CA MET A 647 -32.63 -8.72 15.40
C MET A 647 -31.12 -8.82 15.14
N CYS A 648 -30.38 -7.72 15.32
CA CYS A 648 -28.91 -7.72 15.27
C CYS A 648 -28.32 -8.69 16.31
N SER A 649 -28.82 -8.67 17.55
CA SER A 649 -28.36 -9.58 18.59
C SER A 649 -28.65 -11.05 18.26
N LYS A 650 -29.82 -11.35 17.68
CA LYS A 650 -30.19 -12.70 17.26
C LYS A 650 -29.29 -13.21 16.15
N ILE A 651 -29.06 -12.43 15.09
CA ILE A 651 -28.18 -12.80 13.97
C ILE A 651 -26.75 -13.03 14.46
N PHE A 652 -26.26 -12.14 15.33
CA PHE A 652 -24.93 -12.27 15.90
C PHE A 652 -24.79 -13.52 16.78
N LYS A 653 -25.83 -13.88 17.55
CA LYS A 653 -25.86 -15.09 18.38
C LYS A 653 -26.04 -16.39 17.58
N SER A 654 -26.81 -16.38 16.49
CA SER A 654 -27.10 -17.59 15.69
C SER A 654 -26.00 -17.91 14.68
N ASP A 655 -25.57 -16.92 13.90
CA ASP A 655 -24.73 -17.11 12.71
C ASP A 655 -23.41 -16.33 12.79
N GLY A 656 -23.18 -15.61 13.89
CA GLY A 656 -21.99 -14.78 14.10
C GLY A 656 -21.96 -13.54 13.21
N PHE A 657 -20.80 -12.87 13.18
CA PHE A 657 -20.60 -11.67 12.38
C PHE A 657 -20.77 -11.91 10.87
N MET A 658 -20.36 -13.07 10.36
CA MET A 658 -20.51 -13.41 8.93
C MET A 658 -21.97 -13.62 8.51
N GLY A 659 -22.89 -13.84 9.46
CA GLY A 659 -24.33 -13.89 9.20
C GLY A 659 -24.87 -12.61 8.57
N PHE A 660 -24.31 -11.44 8.92
CA PHE A 660 -24.70 -10.15 8.33
C PHE A 660 -24.32 -10.02 6.85
N TYR A 661 -23.45 -10.90 6.34
CA TYR A 661 -22.99 -10.92 4.95
C TYR A 661 -23.61 -12.06 4.13
N ASN A 662 -24.62 -12.75 4.68
CA ASN A 662 -25.29 -13.79 3.94
C ASN A 662 -26.03 -13.21 2.73
N GLY A 663 -25.89 -13.84 1.56
CA GLY A 663 -26.40 -13.31 0.29
C GLY A 663 -25.54 -12.22 -0.36
N LEU A 664 -24.35 -11.87 0.18
CA LEU A 664 -23.46 -10.86 -0.42
C LEU A 664 -23.12 -11.19 -1.88
N SER A 665 -22.87 -12.47 -2.20
CA SER A 665 -22.59 -12.88 -3.59
C SER A 665 -23.72 -12.53 -4.56
N ALA A 666 -24.98 -12.60 -4.13
CA ALA A 666 -26.14 -12.25 -4.95
C ALA A 666 -26.33 -10.73 -5.01
N SER A 667 -26.05 -10.01 -3.91
CA SER A 667 -26.00 -8.55 -3.91
C SER A 667 -24.93 -8.02 -4.88
N LEU A 668 -23.73 -8.62 -4.90
CA LEU A 668 -22.66 -8.30 -5.84
C LEU A 668 -23.04 -8.60 -7.28
N LEU A 669 -23.61 -9.79 -7.55
CA LEU A 669 -24.10 -10.13 -8.87
C LEU A 669 -25.12 -9.09 -9.36
N ARG A 670 -26.08 -8.72 -8.50
CA ARG A 670 -27.05 -7.67 -8.79
C ARG A 670 -26.36 -6.36 -9.14
N GLN A 671 -25.42 -5.88 -8.34
CA GLN A 671 -24.76 -4.60 -8.60
C GLN A 671 -23.92 -4.63 -9.89
N LEU A 672 -23.21 -5.72 -10.14
CA LEU A 672 -22.38 -5.88 -11.33
C LEU A 672 -23.20 -6.03 -12.62
N THR A 673 -24.46 -6.47 -12.55
CA THR A 673 -25.37 -6.47 -13.69
C THR A 673 -26.14 -5.16 -13.77
N TYR A 674 -27.02 -4.90 -12.80
CA TYR A 674 -27.89 -3.72 -12.73
C TYR A 674 -27.13 -2.39 -12.84
N SER A 675 -26.12 -2.18 -11.99
CA SER A 675 -25.43 -0.89 -11.91
C SER A 675 -24.43 -0.69 -13.03
N THR A 676 -23.79 -1.74 -13.54
CA THR A 676 -22.94 -1.64 -14.73
C THR A 676 -23.75 -1.25 -15.97
N THR A 677 -24.90 -1.88 -16.19
CA THR A 677 -25.76 -1.55 -17.35
C THR A 677 -26.28 -0.12 -17.27
N ARG A 678 -26.79 0.31 -16.10
CA ARG A 678 -27.34 1.67 -15.97
C ARG A 678 -26.26 2.75 -16.11
N PHE A 679 -25.14 2.64 -15.39
CA PHE A 679 -24.06 3.64 -15.49
C PHE A 679 -23.37 3.58 -16.85
N GLY A 680 -23.20 2.39 -17.42
CA GLY A 680 -22.64 2.20 -18.74
C GLY A 680 -23.44 2.95 -19.80
N ILE A 681 -24.76 2.73 -19.87
CA ILE A 681 -25.65 3.41 -20.83
C ILE A 681 -25.70 4.91 -20.56
N TYR A 682 -25.81 5.34 -19.29
CA TYR A 682 -25.91 6.75 -18.95
C TYR A 682 -24.65 7.53 -19.35
N GLU A 683 -23.46 7.02 -19.02
CA GLU A 683 -22.20 7.71 -19.32
C GLU A 683 -21.83 7.64 -20.81
N THR A 684 -22.04 6.51 -21.49
CA THR A 684 -21.69 6.39 -22.92
C THR A 684 -22.56 7.28 -23.78
N VAL A 685 -23.87 7.28 -23.55
CA VAL A 685 -24.82 8.09 -24.32
C VAL A 685 -24.65 9.57 -23.98
N LYS A 686 -24.44 9.92 -22.72
CA LYS A 686 -24.09 11.30 -22.33
C LYS A 686 -22.82 11.78 -23.01
N ALA A 687 -21.79 10.94 -23.10
CA ALA A 687 -20.54 11.28 -23.78
C ALA A 687 -20.70 11.45 -25.31
N GLN A 688 -21.69 10.80 -25.92
CA GLN A 688 -22.00 10.91 -27.35
C GLN A 688 -22.88 12.13 -27.67
N ILE A 689 -23.82 12.50 -26.80
CA ILE A 689 -24.79 13.59 -27.05
C ILE A 689 -24.14 14.98 -26.94
N GLY A 690 -23.07 15.16 -26.14
CA GLY A 690 -22.35 16.44 -26.12
C GLY A 690 -21.18 16.46 -25.15
N SER A 691 -20.02 16.91 -25.63
CA SER A 691 -18.77 16.92 -24.85
C SER A 691 -18.65 18.11 -23.88
N ASP A 692 -19.40 19.20 -24.10
CA ASP A 692 -19.34 20.43 -23.28
C ASP A 692 -20.69 21.11 -23.03
N ALA A 693 -21.81 20.51 -23.45
CA ALA A 693 -23.13 21.12 -23.26
C ALA A 693 -23.77 20.65 -21.93
N ASN A 694 -24.20 21.60 -21.10
CA ASN A 694 -25.10 21.34 -19.97
C ASN A 694 -26.42 20.79 -20.52
N LEU A 695 -26.56 19.46 -20.58
CA LEU A 695 -27.81 18.83 -21.01
C LEU A 695 -28.96 19.34 -20.14
N PRO A 696 -30.08 19.79 -20.75
CA PRO A 696 -31.29 20.12 -20.02
C PRO A 696 -31.73 18.96 -19.10
N PHE A 697 -32.29 19.27 -17.93
CA PHE A 697 -32.66 18.26 -16.94
C PHE A 697 -33.62 17.19 -17.50
N TYR A 698 -34.55 17.55 -18.39
CA TYR A 698 -35.46 16.59 -19.01
C TYR A 698 -34.72 15.53 -19.84
N GLN A 699 -33.64 15.90 -20.55
CA GLN A 699 -32.82 14.95 -21.31
C GLN A 699 -32.05 14.02 -20.37
N LYS A 700 -31.48 14.56 -19.28
CA LYS A 700 -30.84 13.75 -18.23
C LYS A 700 -31.82 12.77 -17.60
N ALA A 701 -33.05 13.20 -17.34
CA ALA A 701 -34.10 12.36 -16.75
C ALA A 701 -34.57 11.28 -17.72
N LEU A 702 -34.78 11.58 -19.01
CA LEU A 702 -35.13 10.59 -20.03
C LEU A 702 -34.01 9.56 -20.22
N LEU A 703 -32.75 10.02 -20.30
CA LEU A 703 -31.59 9.14 -20.40
C LEU A 703 -31.45 8.25 -19.16
N ALA A 704 -31.59 8.82 -17.96
CA ALA A 704 -31.58 8.06 -16.71
C ALA A 704 -32.75 7.08 -16.63
N GLY A 705 -33.93 7.44 -17.13
CA GLY A 705 -35.09 6.55 -17.20
C GLY A 705 -34.84 5.35 -18.12
N PHE A 706 -34.35 5.59 -19.33
CA PHE A 706 -34.01 4.53 -20.29
C PHE A 706 -32.89 3.61 -19.75
N SER A 707 -31.81 4.20 -19.27
CA SER A 707 -30.71 3.49 -18.60
C SER A 707 -31.21 2.64 -17.41
N GLY A 708 -32.09 3.20 -16.59
CA GLY A 708 -32.72 2.51 -15.46
C GLY A 708 -33.61 1.35 -15.90
N ALA A 709 -34.35 1.49 -17.00
CA ALA A 709 -35.19 0.43 -17.54
C ALA A 709 -34.34 -0.77 -18.02
N CYS A 710 -33.32 -0.51 -18.83
CA CYS A 710 -32.38 -1.54 -19.29
C CYS A 710 -31.65 -2.20 -18.12
N GLY A 711 -31.18 -1.41 -17.16
CA GLY A 711 -30.54 -1.91 -15.95
C GLY A 711 -31.47 -2.80 -15.13
N GLY A 712 -32.73 -2.39 -14.93
CA GLY A 712 -33.72 -3.15 -14.17
C GLY A 712 -34.03 -4.52 -14.78
N LEU A 713 -34.19 -4.59 -16.10
CA LEU A 713 -34.39 -5.85 -16.82
C LEU A 713 -33.19 -6.79 -16.66
N VAL A 714 -31.98 -6.30 -16.92
CA VAL A 714 -30.74 -7.09 -16.80
C VAL A 714 -30.44 -7.49 -15.34
N GLY A 715 -30.85 -6.67 -14.38
CA GLY A 715 -30.67 -6.88 -12.94
C GLY A 715 -31.67 -7.84 -12.30
N THR A 716 -32.83 -8.10 -12.94
CA THR A 716 -33.94 -8.86 -12.35
C THR A 716 -33.54 -10.26 -11.85
N PRO A 717 -32.73 -11.07 -12.58
CA PRO A 717 -32.29 -12.38 -12.08
C PRO A 717 -31.45 -12.27 -10.79
N GLY A 718 -30.58 -11.27 -10.71
CA GLY A 718 -29.76 -11.01 -9.52
C GLY A 718 -30.60 -10.57 -8.32
N ASP A 719 -31.61 -9.72 -8.56
CA ASP A 719 -32.58 -9.30 -7.54
C ASP A 719 -33.36 -10.48 -6.95
N LEU A 720 -33.89 -11.36 -7.82
CA LEU A 720 -34.64 -12.54 -7.39
C LEU A 720 -33.80 -13.44 -6.49
N ILE A 721 -32.57 -13.76 -6.91
CA ILE A 721 -31.67 -14.64 -6.15
C ILE A 721 -31.27 -13.99 -4.82
N ASN A 722 -31.02 -12.69 -4.82
CA ASN A 722 -30.66 -11.96 -3.61
C ASN A 722 -31.79 -12.04 -2.56
N VAL A 723 -33.05 -11.83 -2.98
CA VAL A 723 -34.21 -11.97 -2.08
C VAL A 723 -34.35 -13.40 -1.58
N ARG A 724 -34.18 -14.41 -2.44
CA ARG A 724 -34.29 -15.83 -2.04
C ARG A 724 -33.19 -16.22 -1.04
N MET A 725 -31.93 -15.86 -1.32
CA MET A 725 -30.80 -16.16 -0.44
C MET A 725 -30.92 -15.48 0.92
N GLN A 726 -31.42 -14.23 0.97
CA GLN A 726 -31.66 -13.53 2.23
C GLN A 726 -32.84 -14.13 3.01
N ASN A 727 -33.87 -14.63 2.32
CA ASN A 727 -35.03 -15.23 2.97
C ASN A 727 -34.78 -16.66 3.49
N ASP A 728 -33.84 -17.40 2.90
CA ASP A 728 -33.50 -18.78 3.29
C ASP A 728 -33.10 -18.91 4.78
N MET A 729 -32.56 -17.86 5.40
CA MET A 729 -32.23 -17.87 6.84
C MET A 729 -33.45 -18.04 7.74
N LYS A 730 -34.64 -17.60 7.29
CA LYS A 730 -35.87 -17.63 8.08
C LYS A 730 -36.58 -18.97 8.04
N VAL A 731 -36.34 -19.73 6.99
CA VAL A 731 -37.00 -21.00 6.74
C VAL A 731 -36.34 -22.09 7.61
N PRO A 732 -37.11 -23.03 8.19
CA PRO A 732 -36.55 -24.18 8.91
C PRO A 732 -35.53 -24.94 8.06
N LEU A 733 -34.50 -25.52 8.69
CA LEU A 733 -33.35 -26.15 8.00
C LEU A 733 -33.76 -27.15 6.90
N ALA A 734 -34.90 -27.83 7.03
CA ALA A 734 -35.41 -28.81 6.07
C ALA A 734 -35.97 -28.19 4.77
N GLU A 735 -36.41 -26.93 4.79
CA GLU A 735 -37.07 -26.25 3.66
C GLU A 735 -36.17 -25.17 3.02
N ARG A 736 -34.92 -25.03 3.49
CA ARG A 736 -33.97 -24.04 2.94
C ARG A 736 -33.48 -24.45 1.56
N ARG A 737 -33.46 -23.51 0.61
CA ARG A 737 -32.97 -23.75 -0.75
C ARG A 737 -31.44 -23.88 -0.80
N ASN A 738 -30.73 -23.20 0.11
CA ASN A 738 -29.30 -23.32 0.38
C ASN A 738 -28.43 -23.20 -0.89
N TYR A 739 -28.63 -22.14 -1.66
CA TYR A 739 -27.73 -21.81 -2.78
C TYR A 739 -26.31 -21.57 -2.26
N LYS A 740 -25.30 -22.21 -2.87
CA LYS A 740 -23.90 -22.05 -2.44
C LYS A 740 -23.36 -20.65 -2.69
N HIS A 741 -23.78 -20.04 -3.79
CA HIS A 741 -23.46 -18.68 -4.21
C HIS A 741 -24.41 -18.24 -5.34
N ALA A 742 -24.39 -16.96 -5.72
CA ALA A 742 -25.30 -16.41 -6.72
C ALA A 742 -25.34 -17.17 -8.07
N LEU A 743 -24.18 -17.62 -8.57
CA LEU A 743 -24.12 -18.43 -9.81
C LEU A 743 -24.79 -19.80 -9.66
N ASP A 744 -24.69 -20.42 -8.48
CA ASP A 744 -25.36 -21.70 -8.19
C ASP A 744 -26.87 -21.48 -8.14
N GLY A 745 -27.31 -20.35 -7.57
CA GLY A 745 -28.71 -19.90 -7.64
C GLY A 745 -29.21 -19.69 -9.06
N LEU A 746 -28.45 -19.01 -9.93
CA LEU A 746 -28.81 -18.80 -11.34
C LEU A 746 -28.99 -20.14 -12.08
N VAL A 747 -28.00 -21.03 -11.96
CA VAL A 747 -27.99 -22.32 -12.65
C VAL A 747 -29.11 -23.22 -12.15
N ARG A 748 -29.32 -23.30 -10.83
CA ARG A 748 -30.37 -24.15 -10.25
C ARG A 748 -31.76 -23.66 -10.60
N ILE A 749 -32.04 -22.36 -10.53
CA ILE A 749 -33.36 -21.83 -10.93
C ILE A 749 -33.59 -22.07 -12.43
N SER A 750 -32.58 -21.81 -13.26
CA SER A 750 -32.65 -22.07 -14.71
C SER A 750 -32.98 -23.54 -15.02
N ARG A 751 -32.35 -24.49 -14.30
CA ARG A 751 -32.49 -25.93 -14.53
C ARG A 751 -33.74 -26.54 -13.89
N GLU A 752 -34.11 -26.12 -12.67
CA GLU A 752 -35.18 -26.70 -11.86
C GLU A 752 -36.53 -26.01 -12.09
N GLU A 753 -36.55 -24.69 -12.31
CA GLU A 753 -37.78 -23.88 -12.41
C GLU A 753 -38.00 -23.25 -13.80
N GLY A 754 -36.98 -23.28 -14.67
CA GLY A 754 -36.99 -22.72 -16.01
C GLY A 754 -36.58 -21.24 -16.09
N MET A 755 -36.08 -20.83 -17.27
CA MET A 755 -35.53 -19.48 -17.51
C MET A 755 -36.54 -18.35 -17.31
N SER A 756 -37.83 -18.59 -17.60
CA SER A 756 -38.88 -17.57 -17.42
C SER A 756 -39.05 -17.14 -15.97
N LYS A 757 -38.85 -18.06 -15.01
CA LYS A 757 -38.97 -17.79 -13.57
C LYS A 757 -37.93 -16.80 -13.04
N LEU A 758 -36.78 -16.66 -13.72
CA LEU A 758 -35.75 -15.67 -13.36
C LEU A 758 -36.23 -14.22 -13.53
N PHE A 759 -37.23 -13.99 -14.38
CA PHE A 759 -37.79 -12.67 -14.67
C PHE A 759 -39.12 -12.40 -13.93
N ASN A 760 -39.48 -13.26 -12.98
CA ASN A 760 -40.65 -13.01 -12.13
C ASN A 760 -40.47 -11.72 -11.32
N GLY A 761 -41.38 -10.77 -11.53
CA GLY A 761 -41.32 -9.45 -10.92
C GLY A 761 -40.51 -8.41 -11.69
N ALA A 762 -40.07 -8.73 -12.92
CA ALA A 762 -39.34 -7.80 -13.80
C ALA A 762 -40.06 -6.45 -13.96
N THR A 763 -41.38 -6.44 -14.19
CA THR A 763 -42.15 -5.20 -14.36
C THR A 763 -41.97 -4.25 -13.17
N MET A 764 -42.13 -4.75 -11.94
CA MET A 764 -41.98 -3.95 -10.72
C MET A 764 -40.53 -3.56 -10.44
N ALA A 765 -39.58 -4.44 -10.75
CA ALA A 765 -38.15 -4.16 -10.61
C ALA A 765 -37.72 -3.04 -11.57
N THR A 766 -38.17 -3.10 -12.82
CA THR A 766 -37.90 -2.12 -13.88
C THR A 766 -38.57 -0.78 -13.59
N SER A 767 -39.84 -0.74 -13.20
CA SER A 767 -40.52 0.53 -12.83
C SER A 767 -39.82 1.24 -11.67
N ARG A 768 -39.41 0.48 -10.64
CA ARG A 768 -38.61 1.02 -9.53
C ARG A 768 -37.25 1.52 -10.03
N ALA A 769 -36.58 0.75 -10.89
CA ALA A 769 -35.27 1.08 -11.42
C ALA A 769 -35.26 2.38 -12.22
N ILE A 770 -36.30 2.65 -13.01
CA ILE A 770 -36.47 3.91 -13.75
C ILE A 770 -36.45 5.08 -12.77
N LEU A 771 -37.35 5.08 -11.79
CA LEU A 771 -37.50 6.18 -10.83
C LEU A 771 -36.27 6.34 -9.94
N MET A 772 -35.66 5.23 -9.53
CA MET A 772 -34.44 5.23 -8.74
C MET A 772 -33.26 5.82 -9.52
N THR A 773 -33.12 5.49 -10.80
CA THR A 773 -32.02 5.97 -11.65
C THR A 773 -32.21 7.45 -11.98
N ILE A 774 -33.44 7.90 -12.25
CA ILE A 774 -33.76 9.33 -12.36
C ILE A 774 -33.37 10.05 -11.05
N GLY A 775 -33.89 9.59 -9.91
CA GLY A 775 -33.60 10.20 -8.61
C GLY A 775 -32.11 10.26 -8.26
N GLN A 776 -31.34 9.22 -8.61
CA GLN A 776 -29.92 9.14 -8.24
C GLN A 776 -28.99 9.84 -9.25
N LEU A 777 -29.13 9.59 -10.55
CA LEU A 777 -28.15 10.04 -11.55
C LEU A 777 -28.45 11.44 -12.08
N SER A 778 -29.70 11.74 -12.46
CA SER A 778 -30.01 13.05 -13.04
C SER A 778 -29.93 14.16 -11.99
N PHE A 779 -30.43 13.91 -10.77
CA PHE A 779 -30.34 14.88 -9.68
C PHE A 779 -28.93 15.00 -9.11
N TYR A 780 -28.13 13.92 -9.00
CA TYR A 780 -26.73 14.05 -8.60
C TYR A 780 -25.97 14.97 -9.56
N ASP A 781 -26.10 14.72 -10.87
CA ASP A 781 -25.45 15.53 -11.90
C ASP A 781 -25.95 16.98 -11.88
N GLN A 782 -27.26 17.20 -11.72
CA GLN A 782 -27.83 18.55 -11.64
C GLN A 782 -27.37 19.31 -10.40
N ILE A 783 -27.44 18.70 -9.21
CA ILE A 783 -27.05 19.33 -7.95
C ILE A 783 -25.55 19.61 -7.92
N LYS A 784 -24.72 18.66 -8.40
CA LYS A 784 -23.28 18.86 -8.53
C LYS A 784 -22.97 20.05 -9.43
N GLN A 785 -23.65 20.15 -10.59
CA GLN A 785 -23.47 21.28 -11.51
C GLN A 785 -23.86 22.61 -10.85
N MET A 786 -25.02 22.67 -10.18
CA MET A 786 -25.48 23.87 -9.49
C MET A 786 -24.50 24.32 -8.39
N LEU A 787 -23.96 23.39 -7.60
CA LEU A 787 -22.99 23.68 -6.54
C LEU A 787 -21.69 24.24 -7.12
N ILE A 788 -21.16 23.63 -8.18
CA ILE A 788 -19.91 24.08 -8.82
C ILE A 788 -20.12 25.44 -9.51
N GLN A 789 -21.26 25.65 -10.17
CA GLN A 789 -21.59 26.92 -10.83
C GLN A 789 -21.82 28.07 -9.85
N SER A 790 -22.23 27.78 -8.60
CA SER A 790 -22.42 28.81 -7.57
C SER A 790 -21.12 29.48 -7.10
N GLY A 791 -19.95 28.95 -7.48
CA GLY A 791 -18.63 29.50 -7.11
C GLY A 791 -18.18 29.20 -5.67
N TYR A 792 -19.09 28.83 -4.77
CA TYR A 792 -18.79 28.51 -3.37
C TYR A 792 -18.21 27.10 -3.15
N ALA A 793 -18.42 26.17 -4.09
CA ALA A 793 -18.01 24.77 -3.96
C ALA A 793 -17.03 24.35 -5.07
N LYS A 794 -15.90 23.74 -4.67
CA LYS A 794 -14.92 23.13 -5.59
C LYS A 794 -15.27 21.64 -5.81
N ASP A 795 -14.76 21.02 -6.89
CA ASP A 795 -14.91 19.57 -7.14
C ASP A 795 -14.05 18.80 -6.11
N ASN A 796 -14.60 18.60 -4.91
CA ASN A 796 -13.95 17.98 -3.76
C ASN A 796 -14.89 16.96 -3.10
N LEU A 797 -14.36 16.16 -2.17
CA LEU A 797 -15.10 15.09 -1.50
C LEU A 797 -16.39 15.59 -0.81
N ALA A 798 -16.37 16.80 -0.24
CA ALA A 798 -17.52 17.40 0.42
C ALA A 798 -18.66 17.71 -0.56
N THR A 799 -18.34 18.24 -1.75
CA THR A 799 -19.32 18.47 -2.83
C THR A 799 -19.92 17.16 -3.32
N HIS A 800 -19.12 16.10 -3.49
CA HIS A 800 -19.62 14.78 -3.85
C HIS A 800 -20.51 14.17 -2.77
N PHE A 801 -20.14 14.32 -1.50
CA PHE A 801 -20.95 13.84 -0.38
C PHE A 801 -22.32 14.54 -0.36
N PHE A 802 -22.33 15.88 -0.41
CA PHE A 802 -23.56 16.66 -0.31
C PHE A 802 -24.49 16.41 -1.52
N SER A 803 -23.96 16.44 -2.74
CA SER A 803 -24.73 16.14 -3.96
C SER A 803 -25.31 14.72 -3.94
N SER A 804 -24.54 13.73 -3.49
CA SER A 804 -25.00 12.34 -3.37
C SER A 804 -26.06 12.17 -2.29
N PHE A 805 -25.92 12.88 -1.16
CA PHE A 805 -26.87 12.83 -0.05
C PHE A 805 -28.24 13.42 -0.45
N CYS A 806 -28.24 14.58 -1.11
CA CYS A 806 -29.46 15.20 -1.64
C CYS A 806 -30.09 14.31 -2.72
N ALA A 807 -29.30 13.81 -3.67
CA ALA A 807 -29.80 12.90 -4.70
C ALA A 807 -30.41 11.62 -4.11
N ALA A 808 -29.80 11.03 -3.07
CA ALA A 808 -30.34 9.86 -2.40
C ALA A 808 -31.67 10.15 -1.69
N THR A 809 -31.81 11.33 -1.10
CA THR A 809 -33.04 11.77 -0.42
C THR A 809 -34.18 11.94 -1.42
N ILE A 810 -33.90 12.60 -2.55
CA ILE A 810 -34.85 12.78 -3.65
C ILE A 810 -35.23 11.42 -4.27
N ALA A 811 -34.24 10.56 -4.54
CA ALA A 811 -34.48 9.22 -5.04
C ALA A 811 -35.37 8.39 -4.11
N THR A 812 -35.17 8.52 -2.80
CA THR A 812 -36.03 7.85 -1.81
C THR A 812 -37.45 8.40 -1.89
N ALA A 813 -37.63 9.73 -1.94
CA ALA A 813 -38.95 10.35 -2.02
C ALA A 813 -39.73 9.93 -3.27
N ILE A 814 -39.07 9.86 -4.43
CA ILE A 814 -39.70 9.45 -5.70
C ILE A 814 -40.05 7.96 -5.68
N THR A 815 -39.21 7.11 -5.08
CA THR A 815 -39.41 5.65 -5.10
C THR A 815 -40.32 5.13 -3.98
N GLN A 816 -40.49 5.87 -2.90
CA GLN A 816 -41.24 5.44 -1.72
C GLN A 816 -42.71 5.06 -1.99
N PRO A 817 -43.50 5.83 -2.78
CA PRO A 817 -44.90 5.46 -3.07
C PRO A 817 -45.02 4.07 -3.71
N LEU A 818 -44.16 3.75 -4.66
CA LEU A 818 -44.12 2.42 -5.30
C LEU A 818 -43.68 1.33 -4.32
N ASP A 819 -42.75 1.62 -3.42
CA ASP A 819 -42.30 0.67 -2.40
C ASP A 819 -43.43 0.31 -1.42
N VAL A 820 -44.24 1.30 -1.03
CA VAL A 820 -45.43 1.08 -0.20
C VAL A 820 -46.49 0.29 -0.95
N MET A 821 -46.78 0.65 -2.21
CA MET A 821 -47.75 -0.09 -3.02
C MET A 821 -47.34 -1.55 -3.23
N LYS A 822 -46.04 -1.79 -3.52
CA LYS A 822 -45.48 -3.13 -3.67
C LYS A 822 -45.64 -3.95 -2.40
N THR A 823 -45.25 -3.40 -1.25
CA THR A 823 -45.32 -4.11 0.03
C THR A 823 -46.77 -4.41 0.43
N ARG A 824 -47.71 -3.49 0.18
CA ARG A 824 -49.14 -3.72 0.41
C ARG A 824 -49.70 -4.82 -0.49
N MET A 825 -49.36 -4.82 -1.77
CA MET A 825 -49.81 -5.87 -2.69
C MET A 825 -49.22 -7.24 -2.34
N MET A 826 -47.95 -7.30 -1.91
CA MET A 826 -47.32 -8.56 -1.51
C MET A 826 -47.87 -9.13 -0.20
N ASN A 827 -48.39 -8.26 0.69
CA ASN A 827 -48.97 -8.66 1.97
C ASN A 827 -50.50 -8.81 1.93
N ALA A 828 -51.13 -8.53 0.78
CA ALA A 828 -52.57 -8.60 0.62
C ALA A 828 -53.05 -10.05 0.49
N SER A 829 -54.22 -10.35 1.03
CA SER A 829 -54.86 -11.65 0.84
C SER A 829 -55.21 -11.84 -0.65
N PRO A 830 -55.15 -13.09 -1.18
CA PRO A 830 -55.53 -13.36 -2.57
C PRO A 830 -56.93 -12.78 -2.88
N GLY A 831 -57.03 -11.87 -3.86
CA GLY A 831 -58.28 -11.21 -4.27
C GLY A 831 -58.58 -9.85 -3.60
N GLN A 832 -57.79 -9.39 -2.62
CA GLN A 832 -58.03 -8.13 -1.91
C GLN A 832 -57.78 -6.86 -2.76
N PHE A 833 -56.92 -6.95 -3.78
CA PHE A 833 -56.68 -5.86 -4.75
C PHE A 833 -56.80 -6.41 -6.18
N SER A 834 -57.66 -5.81 -7.01
CA SER A 834 -57.84 -6.17 -8.42
C SER A 834 -56.67 -5.75 -9.32
N GLY A 835 -55.73 -4.95 -8.81
CA GLY A 835 -54.52 -4.53 -9.52
C GLY A 835 -53.79 -3.36 -8.83
N ILE A 836 -52.75 -2.85 -9.50
CA ILE A 836 -51.92 -1.73 -9.02
C ILE A 836 -52.78 -0.47 -8.77
N MET A 837 -53.74 -0.19 -9.65
CA MET A 837 -54.64 0.96 -9.54
C MET A 837 -55.58 0.84 -8.32
N GLY A 838 -56.08 -0.36 -8.03
CA GLY A 838 -56.90 -0.62 -6.83
C GLY A 838 -56.12 -0.37 -5.54
N CYS A 839 -54.85 -0.79 -5.48
CA CYS A 839 -53.95 -0.52 -4.35
C CYS A 839 -53.63 0.99 -4.23
N PHE A 840 -53.46 1.69 -5.36
CA PHE A 840 -53.24 3.13 -5.38
C PHE A 840 -54.43 3.89 -4.79
N VAL A 841 -55.65 3.65 -5.30
CA VAL A 841 -56.87 4.32 -4.81
C VAL A 841 -57.12 4.03 -3.34
N TYR A 842 -56.93 2.79 -2.90
CA TYR A 842 -57.02 2.42 -1.49
C TYR A 842 -56.00 3.17 -0.62
N THR A 843 -54.75 3.27 -1.08
CA THR A 843 -53.69 3.98 -0.34
C THR A 843 -53.92 5.49 -0.33
N ALA A 844 -54.45 6.06 -1.42
CA ALA A 844 -54.84 7.46 -1.49
C ALA A 844 -56.00 7.79 -0.54
N LYS A 845 -56.99 6.90 -0.40
CA LYS A 845 -58.10 7.05 0.56
C LYS A 845 -57.65 7.06 2.02
N LEU A 846 -56.50 6.47 2.35
CA LEU A 846 -55.91 6.50 3.69
C LEU A 846 -55.10 7.78 3.98
N GLY A 847 -55.04 8.70 3.00
CA GLY A 847 -54.31 9.96 3.09
C GLY A 847 -52.95 9.94 2.38
N PRO A 848 -52.45 11.10 1.91
CA PRO A 848 -51.22 11.20 1.12
C PRO A 848 -49.97 10.75 1.88
N MET A 849 -49.93 10.92 3.20
CA MET A 849 -48.84 10.41 4.06
C MET A 849 -48.78 8.88 4.09
N GLY A 850 -49.86 8.19 3.71
CA GLY A 850 -49.91 6.73 3.58
C GLY A 850 -48.88 6.18 2.58
N PHE A 851 -48.54 6.94 1.54
CA PHE A 851 -47.52 6.59 0.55
C PHE A 851 -46.08 6.73 1.05
N PHE A 852 -45.85 7.51 2.12
CA PHE A 852 -44.52 7.74 2.70
C PHE A 852 -44.27 6.93 3.98
N LYS A 853 -45.20 6.04 4.35
CA LYS A 853 -45.02 5.15 5.50
C LYS A 853 -43.78 4.26 5.29
N GLY A 854 -42.82 4.35 6.21
CA GLY A 854 -41.54 3.63 6.11
C GLY A 854 -40.42 4.38 5.37
N PHE A 855 -40.56 5.70 5.16
CA PHE A 855 -39.55 6.52 4.51
C PHE A 855 -38.18 6.47 5.20
N ILE A 856 -38.13 6.62 6.53
CA ILE A 856 -36.86 6.63 7.28
C ILE A 856 -36.07 5.32 7.08
N PRO A 857 -36.65 4.11 7.27
CA PRO A 857 -35.95 2.86 6.95
C PRO A 857 -35.50 2.74 5.49
N ALA A 858 -36.31 3.23 4.54
CA ALA A 858 -35.94 3.21 3.13
C ALA A 858 -34.75 4.14 2.84
N TRP A 859 -34.75 5.33 3.48
CA TRP A 859 -33.71 6.35 3.37
C TRP A 859 -32.39 5.91 4.02
N VAL A 860 -32.43 5.38 5.25
CA VAL A 860 -31.25 4.86 5.98
C VAL A 860 -30.54 3.76 5.18
N ARG A 861 -31.28 3.00 4.38
CA ARG A 861 -30.71 2.00 3.49
C ARG A 861 -30.12 2.61 2.22
N LEU A 862 -30.84 3.54 1.59
CA LEU A 862 -30.46 4.06 0.27
C LEU A 862 -29.37 5.14 0.32
N ALA A 863 -29.40 6.02 1.32
CA ALA A 863 -28.50 7.16 1.42
C ALA A 863 -27.02 6.74 1.59
N PRO A 864 -26.65 5.86 2.55
CA PRO A 864 -25.26 5.45 2.70
C PRO A 864 -24.72 4.75 1.45
N HIS A 865 -25.53 3.89 0.83
CA HIS A 865 -25.14 3.21 -0.40
C HIS A 865 -24.88 4.20 -1.53
N THR A 866 -25.77 5.18 -1.72
CA THR A 866 -25.65 6.16 -2.81
C THR A 866 -24.44 7.07 -2.62
N VAL A 867 -24.19 7.51 -1.38
CA VAL A 867 -23.01 8.31 -1.02
C VAL A 867 -21.72 7.55 -1.30
N LEU A 868 -21.59 6.32 -0.79
CA LEU A 868 -20.40 5.50 -1.02
C LEU A 868 -20.19 5.18 -2.50
N MET A 869 -21.28 4.88 -3.22
CA MET A 869 -21.24 4.58 -4.65
C MET A 869 -20.67 5.77 -5.45
N PHE A 870 -21.17 6.99 -5.25
CA PHE A 870 -20.65 8.15 -5.99
C PHE A 870 -19.24 8.55 -5.54
N ILE A 871 -18.91 8.44 -4.25
CA ILE A 871 -17.54 8.67 -3.77
C ILE A 871 -16.58 7.68 -4.45
N PHE A 872 -16.90 6.38 -4.45
CA PHE A 872 -16.07 5.37 -5.10
C PHE A 872 -16.01 5.57 -6.61
N PHE A 873 -17.11 5.94 -7.25
CA PHE A 873 -17.13 6.24 -8.68
C PHE A 873 -16.19 7.41 -9.02
N GLU A 874 -16.23 8.47 -8.22
CA GLU A 874 -15.38 9.65 -8.42
C GLU A 874 -13.91 9.34 -8.17
N GLN A 875 -13.59 8.57 -7.12
CA GLN A 875 -12.23 8.09 -6.87
C GLN A 875 -11.73 7.17 -7.99
N LEU A 876 -12.58 6.29 -8.52
CA LEU A 876 -12.23 5.45 -9.67
C LEU A 876 -12.00 6.29 -10.93
N ARG A 877 -12.82 7.31 -11.18
CA ARG A 877 -12.64 8.27 -12.28
C ARG A 877 -11.33 9.05 -12.15
N MET A 878 -11.06 9.61 -10.97
CA MET A 878 -9.84 10.39 -10.71
C MET A 878 -8.56 9.56 -10.78
N ASN A 879 -8.60 8.28 -10.41
CA ASN A 879 -7.40 7.45 -10.35
C ASN A 879 -7.19 6.56 -11.59
N PHE A 880 -8.27 6.16 -12.29
CA PHE A 880 -8.23 5.17 -13.38
C PHE A 880 -9.01 5.57 -14.64
N GLY A 881 -9.62 6.76 -14.66
CA GLY A 881 -10.29 7.31 -15.84
C GLY A 881 -9.31 7.56 -16.99
N TYR A 882 -9.81 7.58 -18.22
CA TYR A 882 -9.00 7.83 -19.41
C TYR A 882 -9.09 9.30 -19.83
N PHE A 883 -8.07 9.77 -20.54
CA PHE A 883 -8.07 11.09 -21.15
C PHE A 883 -8.87 11.07 -22.44
N LYS A 884 -9.66 12.12 -22.67
CA LYS A 884 -10.30 12.33 -23.97
C LYS A 884 -9.27 13.01 -24.87
N GLU A 885 -8.85 12.34 -25.94
CA GLU A 885 -8.05 12.99 -26.98
C GLU A 885 -8.84 14.18 -27.53
N SER A 886 -8.29 15.39 -27.45
CA SER A 886 -8.85 16.51 -28.22
C SER A 886 -8.74 16.12 -29.69
N LYS A 887 -9.88 15.99 -30.39
CA LYS A 887 -9.85 15.93 -31.84
C LYS A 887 -9.07 17.16 -32.30
N LYS A 888 -7.95 16.94 -33.00
CA LYS A 888 -7.32 17.99 -33.80
C LYS A 888 -8.36 18.44 -34.81
N GLU A 889 -8.88 19.65 -34.65
CA GLU A 889 -9.50 20.39 -35.76
C GLU A 889 -8.40 20.92 -36.68
#